data_AF-A0A845Z8B0-F1
#
_entry.id   AF-A0A845Z8B0-F1
#
_cell.length_a   1.000
_cell.length_b   1.000
_cell.length_c   1.000
_cell.angle_alpha   90.00
_cell.angle_beta   90.00
_cell.angle_gamma   90.00
#
_symmetry.space_group_name_H-M   'P 1'
#
loop_
_entity.id
_entity.type
_entity.pdbx_description
1 polymer ?
#
loop_
_entity_poly.entity_id
_entity_poly.type
_entity_poly.pdbx_seq_one_letter_code
_entity_poly.pdbx_strand_id
1 'polypeptide(L)'
;MNPEKNEVNNQLIIDTFIQDQTRKPEKVKVNIYPQDEMYLYALKNTEGNIDEALLRYFSNGKRILDAVKQIVEWHFDGFENISSFLDFASGYGRFSRFLVQEIPAHKIWISDIYSQAVEFQKKLLGVEGIVSTNHPEDYQLNQKFDCIFACSFFSHTPQKTFSGWLEKLYSLLTEKGILIFSTHDLSLMTIEIETDAEEIYFTPESESIFLKTEDYGVTYVGEKWVGKIIHQATKGKAKWHRIKKGLCGYHDLYILWKEEGRRKKEEGRRKKEEVIKSKVKSQNSEVGKEEAINSKFKSQNSEVGKEEVEKGEAINSKFKSQNSEVGKEEAINSKFKSQNSEVGKEEAINSKLKSQNSEVRKEEVIKEEVEKGEFEEQRDKLLNFYCHPDGGCRSIEVTPTGDIYIEGWAADINPEEKVEEVAVLVNGIKVKSCLLKYESKIQKYQWSCSINSEHLSPDDVILVKIINNFHLERVVNISPVNSIVLLPPNHLLLRISGNSSVKAFLSSFDDLKYTVKNYLQKAGFDFHQFENILDFGCGVGRYLMAFKPELLPNQKLFGCDVFPECAEWCEENIKFATVKHNDIQPPLPFENNQFDLVNAVSVFTHLRLDLQHLWAWDIYRVLRPGGILFMTLHGPQFFPIVYDIFRTGNTHQAEMYSIGEEGLFLYLDHQGETDGQGQHTVAALHTPAAYQEIFSMFKHIKRFPQSTMANGQDLYILQKPISGGLVAQPLRRKKEEGRRKKEEVFIKSEVRSQKLEVKNFGKKEEVGNAKEEIIGKNIEVEKILISDNEETKNLSDKILSDSQTKRQVKTEVEELPFFDGEETWKFAEKILPGSDKCQTEIKFQIEGQKRFRVYPQIEPIAAYSIECEIEIIKSEDGKILVQKTIAFNHNHIFGKTNYAVVEIEIPRYFGEVVVRLNAVITDRISLAAKQEVMVSWNFANFAEYQEKN
;
A
#
# COMPACT_ATOMS: atom_id res chain seq x y z
N MET A 1 -14.68 -2.69 -12.65
CA MET A 1 -13.36 -2.83 -11.99
C MET A 1 -12.33 -3.01 -13.09
N ASN A 2 -11.10 -2.56 -12.89
CA ASN A 2 -10.00 -2.75 -13.85
C ASN A 2 -9.52 -4.22 -13.74
N PRO A 3 -9.53 -5.03 -14.82
CA PRO A 3 -9.11 -6.43 -14.76
C PRO A 3 -7.67 -6.64 -14.28
N GLU A 4 -6.76 -5.74 -14.67
CA GLU A 4 -5.32 -5.85 -14.38
C GLU A 4 -5.06 -5.75 -12.86
N LYS A 5 -5.79 -4.87 -12.17
CA LYS A 5 -5.73 -4.72 -10.70
C LYS A 5 -6.19 -5.98 -9.97
N ASN A 6 -7.15 -6.72 -10.52
CA ASN A 6 -7.59 -8.00 -9.95
C ASN A 6 -6.53 -9.09 -10.19
N GLU A 7 -5.89 -9.14 -11.37
CA GLU A 7 -4.82 -10.11 -11.63
C GLU A 7 -3.59 -9.90 -10.73
N VAL A 8 -3.21 -8.64 -10.46
CA VAL A 8 -2.14 -8.31 -9.50
C VAL A 8 -2.47 -8.79 -8.08
N ASN A 9 -3.69 -8.52 -7.60
CA ASN A 9 -4.13 -8.95 -6.26
C ASN A 9 -4.19 -10.50 -6.15
N ASN A 10 -4.72 -11.18 -7.17
CA ASN A 10 -4.75 -12.64 -7.23
C ASN A 10 -3.34 -13.24 -7.12
N GLN A 11 -2.39 -12.71 -7.88
CA GLN A 11 -1.00 -13.18 -7.88
C GLN A 11 -0.32 -12.93 -6.52
N LEU A 12 -0.53 -11.75 -5.93
CA LEU A 12 0.01 -11.39 -4.62
C LEU A 12 -0.51 -12.30 -3.49
N ILE A 13 -1.78 -12.72 -3.53
CA ILE A 13 -2.36 -13.69 -2.59
C ILE A 13 -1.71 -15.07 -2.73
N ILE A 14 -1.55 -15.54 -3.97
CA ILE A 14 -0.91 -16.83 -4.26
C ILE A 14 0.55 -16.82 -3.78
N ASP A 15 1.32 -15.79 -4.16
CA ASP A 15 2.74 -15.71 -3.82
C ASP A 15 2.95 -15.57 -2.30
N THR A 16 2.10 -14.80 -1.61
CA THR A 16 2.13 -14.72 -0.14
C THR A 16 1.83 -16.08 0.51
N PHE A 17 0.81 -16.81 0.03
CA PHE A 17 0.51 -18.15 0.53
C PHE A 17 1.68 -19.11 0.31
N ILE A 18 2.25 -19.12 -0.90
CA ILE A 18 3.33 -20.03 -1.28
C ILE A 18 4.64 -19.70 -0.54
N GLN A 19 4.93 -18.42 -0.30
CA GLN A 19 6.09 -17.96 0.45
C GLN A 19 6.02 -18.28 1.95
N ASP A 20 4.82 -18.21 2.56
CA ASP A 20 4.60 -18.57 3.98
C ASP A 20 4.56 -20.09 4.20
N GLN A 21 3.88 -20.83 3.31
CA GLN A 21 3.55 -22.24 3.55
C GLN A 21 4.53 -23.25 2.91
N THR A 22 5.46 -22.85 2.03
CA THR A 22 6.31 -23.82 1.30
C THR A 22 7.81 -23.63 1.52
N ARG A 23 8.55 -24.76 1.54
CA ARG A 23 10.01 -24.77 1.78
C ARG A 23 10.83 -24.33 0.57
N LYS A 24 10.24 -24.31 -0.63
CA LYS A 24 10.87 -23.99 -1.91
C LYS A 24 9.88 -23.21 -2.81
N PRO A 25 9.50 -21.97 -2.43
CA PRO A 25 8.50 -21.17 -3.14
C PRO A 25 8.76 -21.08 -4.65
N GLU A 26 10.02 -20.98 -5.04
CA GLU A 26 10.48 -20.86 -6.44
C GLU A 26 10.20 -22.10 -7.32
N LYS A 27 9.80 -23.22 -6.71
CA LYS A 27 9.52 -24.48 -7.42
C LYS A 27 8.03 -24.77 -7.59
N VAL A 28 7.15 -24.05 -6.89
CA VAL A 28 5.72 -24.32 -6.97
C VAL A 28 5.17 -23.87 -8.32
N LYS A 29 4.29 -24.68 -8.90
CA LYS A 29 3.60 -24.35 -10.15
C LYS A 29 2.19 -23.87 -9.83
N VAL A 30 2.03 -22.56 -9.88
CA VAL A 30 0.82 -21.84 -9.47
C VAL A 30 -0.29 -21.88 -10.52
N ASN A 31 0.03 -22.01 -11.81
CA ASN A 31 -0.97 -22.02 -12.88
C ASN A 31 -2.08 -23.06 -12.62
N ILE A 32 -3.34 -22.61 -12.71
CA ILE A 32 -4.54 -23.45 -12.63
C ILE A 32 -5.09 -23.61 -14.05
N TYR A 33 -5.65 -24.78 -14.38
CA TYR A 33 -6.28 -24.98 -15.68
C TYR A 33 -7.68 -24.33 -15.71
N PRO A 34 -8.11 -23.66 -16.79
CA PRO A 34 -9.41 -22.97 -16.82
C PRO A 34 -10.65 -23.85 -16.59
N GLN A 35 -10.52 -25.17 -16.72
CA GLN A 35 -11.56 -26.17 -16.46
C GLN A 35 -11.21 -27.08 -15.26
N ASP A 36 -10.37 -26.62 -14.34
CA ASP A 36 -10.09 -27.32 -13.08
C ASP A 36 -11.35 -27.33 -12.20
N GLU A 37 -12.08 -28.45 -12.21
CA GLU A 37 -13.32 -28.63 -11.43
C GLU A 37 -13.11 -28.37 -9.94
N MET A 38 -11.93 -28.63 -9.38
CA MET A 38 -11.63 -28.39 -7.97
C MET A 38 -11.37 -26.92 -7.65
N TYR A 39 -10.97 -26.11 -8.62
CA TYR A 39 -10.91 -24.65 -8.51
C TYR A 39 -12.29 -24.02 -8.78
N LEU A 40 -13.01 -24.47 -9.80
CA LEU A 40 -14.36 -24.00 -10.11
C LEU A 40 -15.34 -24.32 -8.98
N TYR A 41 -15.20 -25.47 -8.32
CA TYR A 41 -15.93 -25.81 -7.10
C TYR A 41 -15.54 -24.92 -5.91
N ALA A 42 -14.28 -24.52 -5.77
CA ALA A 42 -13.88 -23.54 -4.76
C ALA A 42 -14.56 -22.19 -5.03
N LEU A 43 -14.49 -21.69 -6.27
CA LEU A 43 -15.08 -20.42 -6.71
C LEU A 43 -16.61 -20.39 -6.58
N LYS A 44 -17.29 -21.51 -6.83
CA LYS A 44 -18.75 -21.66 -6.60
C LYS A 44 -19.10 -21.57 -5.12
N ASN A 45 -18.28 -22.16 -4.24
CA ASN A 45 -18.50 -22.18 -2.79
C ASN A 45 -18.16 -20.86 -2.09
N THR A 46 -17.45 -19.94 -2.77
CA THR A 46 -17.11 -18.60 -2.28
C THR A 46 -17.92 -17.51 -2.99
N GLU A 47 -19.06 -17.88 -3.59
CA GLU A 47 -19.99 -16.98 -4.32
C GLU A 47 -19.33 -16.17 -5.47
N GLY A 48 -18.23 -16.66 -6.02
CA GLY A 48 -17.44 -15.97 -7.05
C GLY A 48 -16.26 -15.14 -6.52
N ASN A 49 -16.02 -15.13 -5.20
CA ASN A 49 -14.84 -14.51 -4.60
C ASN A 49 -13.57 -15.30 -4.98
N ILE A 50 -12.74 -14.71 -5.84
CA ILE A 50 -11.53 -15.31 -6.42
C ILE A 50 -10.44 -15.45 -5.35
N ASP A 51 -10.21 -14.41 -4.54
CA ASP A 51 -9.22 -14.37 -3.46
C ASP A 51 -9.37 -15.57 -2.51
N GLU A 52 -10.59 -15.80 -2.03
CA GLU A 52 -10.91 -16.93 -1.14
C GLU A 52 -10.85 -18.28 -1.89
N ALA A 53 -11.27 -18.33 -3.15
CA ALA A 53 -11.22 -19.55 -3.96
C ALA A 53 -9.78 -20.02 -4.20
N LEU A 54 -8.86 -19.10 -4.52
CA LEU A 54 -7.43 -19.34 -4.68
C LEU A 54 -6.83 -19.83 -3.36
N LEU A 55 -7.05 -19.10 -2.25
CA LEU A 55 -6.57 -19.49 -0.93
C LEU A 55 -7.07 -20.88 -0.54
N ARG A 56 -8.36 -21.16 -0.72
CA ARG A 56 -8.99 -22.47 -0.46
C ARG A 56 -8.41 -23.57 -1.34
N TYR A 57 -8.08 -23.31 -2.60
CA TYR A 57 -7.50 -24.28 -3.51
C TYR A 57 -6.07 -24.68 -3.09
N PHE A 58 -5.18 -23.71 -2.88
CA PHE A 58 -3.79 -23.99 -2.49
C PHE A 58 -3.66 -24.49 -1.05
N SER A 59 -4.44 -23.94 -0.10
CA SER A 59 -4.49 -24.39 1.30
C SER A 59 -4.90 -25.86 1.40
N ASN A 60 -5.92 -26.31 0.66
CA ASN A 60 -6.27 -27.73 0.64
C ASN A 60 -5.20 -28.59 -0.05
N GLY A 61 -4.60 -28.13 -1.17
CA GLY A 61 -3.50 -28.85 -1.82
C GLY A 61 -2.30 -29.10 -0.89
N LYS A 62 -1.94 -28.11 -0.07
CA LYS A 62 -0.89 -28.20 0.96
C LYS A 62 -1.27 -29.13 2.11
N ARG A 63 -2.46 -28.95 2.70
CA ARG A 63 -2.97 -29.82 3.80
C ARG A 63 -3.06 -31.30 3.38
N ILE A 64 -3.38 -31.57 2.11
CA ILE A 64 -3.35 -32.92 1.55
C ILE A 64 -1.91 -33.48 1.50
N LEU A 65 -0.92 -32.68 1.09
CA LEU A 65 0.49 -33.11 1.14
C LEU A 65 0.94 -33.40 2.58
N ASP A 66 0.61 -32.55 3.54
CA ASP A 66 1.06 -32.72 4.93
C ASP A 66 0.45 -33.97 5.60
N ALA A 67 -0.79 -34.33 5.26
CA ALA A 67 -1.41 -35.60 5.66
C ALA A 67 -0.68 -36.81 5.04
N VAL A 68 -0.45 -36.80 3.71
CA VAL A 68 0.30 -37.87 3.02
C VAL A 68 1.73 -37.98 3.57
N LYS A 69 2.36 -36.84 3.90
CA LYS A 69 3.72 -36.75 4.41
C LYS A 69 3.90 -37.47 5.75
N GLN A 70 3.01 -37.27 6.71
CA GLN A 70 3.06 -37.98 8.00
C GLN A 70 3.03 -39.52 7.80
N ILE A 71 2.17 -39.99 6.90
CA ILE A 71 2.03 -41.42 6.58
C ILE A 71 3.29 -41.97 5.87
N VAL A 72 3.89 -41.17 4.98
CA VAL A 72 5.14 -41.52 4.27
C VAL A 72 6.35 -41.51 5.21
N GLU A 73 6.45 -40.54 6.12
CA GLU A 73 7.51 -40.47 7.12
C GLU A 73 7.42 -41.68 8.08
N TRP A 74 6.23 -42.09 8.49
CA TRP A 74 6.00 -43.32 9.26
C TRP A 74 6.38 -44.61 8.53
N HIS A 75 5.90 -44.81 7.29
CA HIS A 75 6.07 -46.09 6.61
C HIS A 75 7.41 -46.22 5.87
N PHE A 76 7.93 -45.13 5.28
CA PHE A 76 9.16 -45.14 4.48
C PHE A 76 10.37 -44.47 5.15
N ASP A 77 10.21 -43.90 6.35
CA ASP A 77 11.25 -43.09 7.01
C ASP A 77 11.63 -41.82 6.21
N GLY A 78 10.79 -41.36 5.27
CA GLY A 78 11.00 -40.18 4.43
C GLY A 78 10.61 -40.35 2.95
N PHE A 79 10.31 -39.24 2.26
CA PHE A 79 9.93 -39.23 0.83
C PHE A 79 11.07 -39.70 -0.09
N GLU A 80 12.34 -39.51 0.31
CA GLU A 80 13.51 -39.92 -0.46
C GLU A 80 13.62 -41.44 -0.65
N ASN A 81 13.00 -42.22 0.26
CA ASN A 81 12.98 -43.69 0.26
C ASN A 81 11.88 -44.29 -0.65
N ILE A 82 11.07 -43.44 -1.30
CA ILE A 82 10.10 -43.81 -2.33
C ILE A 82 10.79 -43.80 -3.71
N SER A 83 10.62 -44.88 -4.47
CA SER A 83 11.11 -44.99 -5.86
C SER A 83 10.03 -44.68 -6.89
N SER A 84 8.76 -44.89 -6.56
CA SER A 84 7.62 -44.60 -7.44
C SER A 84 6.36 -44.25 -6.64
N PHE A 85 5.78 -43.09 -6.93
CA PHE A 85 4.53 -42.59 -6.35
C PHE A 85 3.46 -42.51 -7.45
N LEU A 86 2.21 -42.88 -7.15
CA LEU A 86 1.04 -42.67 -8.02
C LEU A 86 0.02 -41.78 -7.31
N ASP A 87 -0.29 -40.63 -7.91
CA ASP A 87 -1.46 -39.80 -7.59
C ASP A 87 -2.61 -40.22 -8.52
N PHE A 88 -3.62 -40.92 -7.99
CA PHE A 88 -4.72 -41.52 -8.75
C PHE A 88 -6.03 -40.76 -8.52
N ALA A 89 -6.76 -40.47 -9.60
CA ALA A 89 -7.80 -39.43 -9.64
C ALA A 89 -7.22 -38.05 -9.24
N SER A 90 -6.04 -37.75 -9.79
CA SER A 90 -5.26 -36.54 -9.49
C SER A 90 -5.91 -35.23 -9.94
N GLY A 91 -6.96 -35.29 -10.77
CA GLY A 91 -7.60 -34.14 -11.40
C GLY A 91 -6.57 -33.30 -12.17
N TYR A 92 -6.57 -31.99 -11.91
CA TYR A 92 -5.60 -31.04 -12.45
C TYR A 92 -4.43 -30.75 -11.47
N GLY A 93 -4.13 -31.70 -10.57
CA GLY A 93 -2.91 -31.69 -9.77
C GLY A 93 -2.90 -30.74 -8.59
N ARG A 94 -4.04 -30.51 -7.92
CA ARG A 94 -4.13 -29.66 -6.70
C ARG A 94 -3.17 -30.13 -5.60
N PHE A 95 -2.96 -31.44 -5.45
CA PHE A 95 -1.97 -32.04 -4.55
C PHE A 95 -0.61 -32.24 -5.23
N SER A 96 -0.56 -32.83 -6.43
CA SER A 96 0.71 -33.12 -7.13
C SER A 96 1.63 -31.91 -7.34
N ARG A 97 1.09 -30.68 -7.48
CA ARG A 97 1.90 -29.44 -7.55
C ARG A 97 2.71 -29.12 -6.28
N PHE A 98 2.35 -29.71 -5.14
CA PHE A 98 3.14 -29.66 -3.91
C PHE A 98 4.06 -30.88 -3.78
N LEU A 99 3.60 -32.08 -4.18
CA LEU A 99 4.37 -33.33 -4.10
C LEU A 99 5.74 -33.26 -4.82
N VAL A 100 5.80 -32.57 -5.98
CA VAL A 100 7.05 -32.34 -6.74
C VAL A 100 8.13 -31.55 -6.00
N GLN A 101 7.82 -30.94 -4.84
CA GLN A 101 8.84 -30.31 -3.98
C GLN A 101 9.59 -31.32 -3.11
N GLU A 102 8.99 -32.47 -2.83
CA GLU A 102 9.49 -33.51 -1.92
C GLU A 102 10.03 -34.73 -2.69
N ILE A 103 9.38 -35.13 -3.79
CA ILE A 103 9.83 -36.21 -4.69
C ILE A 103 10.23 -35.64 -6.07
N PRO A 104 11.37 -36.05 -6.67
CA PRO A 104 11.69 -35.73 -8.06
C PRO A 104 10.60 -36.17 -9.04
N ALA A 105 10.22 -35.29 -9.98
CA ALA A 105 9.06 -35.48 -10.85
C ALA A 105 9.05 -36.79 -11.66
N HIS A 106 10.21 -37.28 -12.11
CA HIS A 106 10.35 -38.58 -12.82
C HIS A 106 10.06 -39.83 -11.97
N LYS A 107 9.82 -39.67 -10.65
CA LYS A 107 9.32 -40.73 -9.76
C LYS A 107 7.83 -40.60 -9.44
N ILE A 108 7.17 -39.55 -9.93
CA ILE A 108 5.75 -39.31 -9.73
C ILE A 108 5.03 -39.67 -11.03
N TRP A 109 4.06 -40.56 -10.92
CA TRP A 109 3.03 -40.78 -11.92
C TRP A 109 1.76 -40.09 -11.44
N ILE A 110 1.11 -39.35 -12.32
CA ILE A 110 -0.25 -38.88 -12.13
C ILE A 110 -1.19 -39.74 -12.99
N SER A 111 -2.41 -39.95 -12.53
CA SER A 111 -3.44 -40.66 -13.28
C SER A 111 -4.80 -40.01 -13.09
N ASP A 112 -5.51 -39.84 -14.19
CA ASP A 112 -6.86 -39.29 -14.22
C ASP A 112 -7.62 -39.74 -15.47
N ILE A 113 -8.95 -39.73 -15.42
CA ILE A 113 -9.81 -40.02 -16.57
C ILE A 113 -9.80 -38.86 -17.58
N TYR A 114 -9.54 -37.63 -17.13
CA TYR A 114 -9.40 -36.45 -17.98
C TYR A 114 -8.02 -36.41 -18.66
N SER A 115 -7.96 -36.82 -19.93
CA SER A 115 -6.73 -36.78 -20.72
C SER A 115 -6.13 -35.37 -20.85
N GLN A 116 -6.95 -34.30 -20.86
CA GLN A 116 -6.47 -32.92 -20.82
C GLN A 116 -5.77 -32.60 -19.49
N ALA A 117 -6.29 -33.12 -18.37
CA ALA A 117 -5.72 -32.89 -17.05
C ALA A 117 -4.38 -33.64 -16.89
N VAL A 118 -4.30 -34.85 -17.44
CA VAL A 118 -3.06 -35.64 -17.52
C VAL A 118 -1.98 -34.90 -18.33
N GLU A 119 -2.29 -34.43 -19.55
CA GLU A 119 -1.31 -33.69 -20.36
C GLU A 119 -0.96 -32.31 -19.76
N PHE A 120 -1.92 -31.63 -19.12
CA PHE A 120 -1.67 -30.39 -18.38
C PHE A 120 -0.65 -30.62 -17.24
N GLN A 121 -0.85 -31.63 -16.40
CA GLN A 121 0.06 -31.94 -15.31
C GLN A 121 1.45 -32.38 -15.81
N LYS A 122 1.53 -33.26 -16.81
CA LYS A 122 2.81 -33.64 -17.45
C LYS A 122 3.59 -32.41 -17.92
N LYS A 123 2.92 -31.50 -18.64
CA LYS A 123 3.53 -30.27 -19.18
C LYS A 123 3.93 -29.25 -18.09
N LEU A 124 3.12 -29.10 -17.05
CA LEU A 124 3.35 -28.11 -15.99
C LEU A 124 4.38 -28.58 -14.95
N LEU A 125 4.31 -29.84 -14.55
CA LEU A 125 5.03 -30.40 -13.41
C LEU A 125 6.24 -31.29 -13.81
N GLY A 126 6.32 -31.73 -15.07
CA GLY A 126 7.37 -32.65 -15.54
C GLY A 126 7.25 -34.08 -14.99
N VAL A 127 6.05 -34.47 -14.59
CA VAL A 127 5.71 -35.80 -14.05
C VAL A 127 5.36 -36.78 -15.17
N GLU A 128 5.46 -38.07 -14.89
CA GLU A 128 4.89 -39.11 -15.75
C GLU A 128 3.36 -39.10 -15.63
N GLY A 129 2.64 -39.47 -16.69
CA GLY A 129 1.17 -39.38 -16.69
C GLY A 129 0.49 -40.54 -17.41
N ILE A 130 -0.62 -41.00 -16.83
CA ILE A 130 -1.41 -42.15 -17.27
C ILE A 130 -2.86 -41.68 -17.45
N VAL A 131 -3.51 -42.03 -18.56
CA VAL A 131 -4.95 -41.82 -18.72
C VAL A 131 -5.69 -43.02 -18.13
N SER A 132 -6.66 -42.76 -17.26
CA SER A 132 -7.46 -43.76 -16.57
C SER A 132 -8.72 -44.16 -17.38
N THR A 133 -9.47 -45.13 -16.86
CA THR A 133 -10.66 -45.74 -17.47
C THR A 133 -11.85 -45.68 -16.52
N ASN A 134 -13.07 -45.93 -16.99
CA ASN A 134 -14.25 -46.09 -16.12
C ASN A 134 -14.18 -47.40 -15.30
N HIS A 135 -13.61 -48.45 -15.90
CA HIS A 135 -13.62 -49.81 -15.36
C HIS A 135 -12.19 -50.28 -15.00
N PRO A 136 -12.02 -50.95 -13.85
CA PRO A 136 -10.70 -51.34 -13.33
C PRO A 136 -10.00 -52.40 -14.18
N GLU A 137 -10.73 -53.24 -14.92
CA GLU A 137 -10.18 -54.24 -15.84
C GLU A 137 -9.37 -53.60 -16.99
N ASP A 138 -9.89 -52.51 -17.58
CA ASP A 138 -9.29 -51.80 -18.72
C ASP A 138 -8.01 -51.04 -18.37
N TYR A 139 -7.80 -50.73 -17.08
CA TYR A 139 -6.66 -49.93 -16.59
C TYR A 139 -5.34 -50.72 -16.60
N GLN A 140 -4.84 -51.11 -17.78
CA GLN A 140 -3.73 -52.06 -17.92
C GLN A 140 -2.37 -51.39 -17.73
N LEU A 141 -1.69 -51.72 -16.61
CA LEU A 141 -0.37 -51.19 -16.25
C LEU A 141 0.59 -52.29 -15.79
N ASN A 142 1.81 -52.25 -16.32
CA ASN A 142 2.92 -53.08 -15.85
C ASN A 142 3.71 -52.44 -14.70
N GLN A 143 3.62 -51.11 -14.54
CA GLN A 143 4.33 -50.37 -13.50
C GLN A 143 3.85 -50.75 -12.10
N LYS A 144 4.77 -50.74 -11.13
CA LYS A 144 4.47 -50.92 -9.70
C LYS A 144 4.89 -49.71 -8.88
N PHE A 145 4.13 -49.44 -7.82
CA PHE A 145 4.24 -48.23 -7.01
C PHE A 145 4.60 -48.55 -5.57
N ASP A 146 5.53 -47.77 -5.01
CA ASP A 146 5.83 -47.80 -3.58
C ASP A 146 4.72 -47.10 -2.80
N CYS A 147 4.21 -45.98 -3.28
CA CYS A 147 3.04 -45.33 -2.70
C CYS A 147 1.99 -45.07 -3.78
N ILE A 148 0.73 -45.41 -3.51
CA ILE A 148 -0.42 -44.97 -4.29
C ILE A 148 -1.29 -44.13 -3.37
N PHE A 149 -1.71 -42.96 -3.83
CA PHE A 149 -2.70 -42.12 -3.15
C PHE A 149 -3.91 -41.93 -4.06
N ALA A 150 -5.11 -42.19 -3.52
CA ALA A 150 -6.38 -41.98 -4.20
C ALA A 150 -7.22 -40.97 -3.40
N CYS A 151 -6.95 -39.68 -3.62
CA CYS A 151 -7.65 -38.59 -2.96
C CYS A 151 -9.06 -38.44 -3.49
N SER A 152 -10.07 -38.52 -2.63
CA SER A 152 -11.47 -38.24 -2.98
C SER A 152 -11.96 -39.03 -4.22
N PHE A 153 -11.49 -40.26 -4.41
CA PHE A 153 -11.97 -41.15 -5.46
C PHE A 153 -13.06 -42.09 -4.91
N PHE A 154 -12.75 -42.78 -3.80
CA PHE A 154 -13.67 -43.75 -3.19
C PHE A 154 -14.84 -43.09 -2.44
N SER A 155 -14.78 -41.78 -2.16
CA SER A 155 -15.94 -40.98 -1.73
C SER A 155 -16.92 -40.64 -2.86
N HIS A 156 -16.64 -41.00 -4.11
CA HIS A 156 -17.50 -40.75 -5.28
C HIS A 156 -17.73 -42.01 -6.13
N THR A 157 -17.06 -43.13 -5.79
CA THR A 157 -17.11 -44.38 -6.56
C THR A 157 -18.27 -45.27 -6.10
N PRO A 158 -19.25 -45.59 -6.97
CA PRO A 158 -20.37 -46.46 -6.60
C PRO A 158 -19.93 -47.89 -6.25
N GLN A 159 -20.72 -48.54 -5.41
CA GLN A 159 -20.54 -49.92 -4.93
C GLN A 159 -20.19 -50.93 -6.04
N LYS A 160 -20.75 -50.75 -7.24
CA LYS A 160 -20.54 -51.59 -8.44
C LYS A 160 -19.08 -51.66 -8.90
N THR A 161 -18.29 -50.60 -8.71
CA THR A 161 -16.90 -50.49 -9.17
C THR A 161 -15.89 -50.35 -8.02
N PHE A 162 -16.32 -49.95 -6.82
CA PHE A 162 -15.46 -49.74 -5.63
C PHE A 162 -14.51 -50.92 -5.36
N SER A 163 -15.03 -52.14 -5.24
CA SER A 163 -14.23 -53.32 -4.89
C SER A 163 -13.19 -53.67 -5.98
N GLY A 164 -13.57 -53.54 -7.25
CA GLY A 164 -12.69 -53.80 -8.39
C GLY A 164 -11.56 -52.77 -8.49
N TRP A 165 -11.84 -51.49 -8.25
CA TRP A 165 -10.79 -50.45 -8.17
C TRP A 165 -9.86 -50.68 -6.99
N LEU A 166 -10.37 -51.11 -5.83
CA LEU A 166 -9.54 -51.41 -4.67
C LEU A 166 -8.60 -52.60 -4.93
N GLU A 167 -9.10 -53.70 -5.52
CA GLU A 167 -8.24 -54.83 -5.93
C GLU A 167 -7.21 -54.37 -6.98
N LYS A 168 -7.64 -53.57 -7.96
CA LYS A 168 -6.74 -53.11 -9.03
C LYS A 168 -5.62 -52.25 -8.49
N LEU A 169 -5.90 -51.21 -7.69
CA LEU A 169 -4.87 -50.34 -7.11
C LEU A 169 -3.96 -51.13 -6.15
N TYR A 170 -4.51 -52.00 -5.29
CA TYR A 170 -3.70 -52.86 -4.41
C TYR A 170 -2.76 -53.80 -5.20
N SER A 171 -3.21 -54.32 -6.35
CA SER A 171 -2.38 -55.16 -7.24
C SER A 171 -1.18 -54.42 -7.85
N LEU A 172 -1.21 -53.09 -7.89
CA LEU A 172 -0.12 -52.25 -8.41
C LEU A 172 0.95 -51.91 -7.35
N LEU A 173 0.77 -52.27 -6.09
CA LEU A 173 1.77 -52.04 -5.05
C LEU A 173 3.03 -52.93 -5.21
N THR A 174 4.21 -52.38 -4.89
CA THR A 174 5.43 -53.17 -4.64
C THR A 174 5.29 -53.99 -3.35
N GLU A 175 6.26 -54.86 -3.03
CA GLU A 175 6.21 -55.69 -1.80
C GLU A 175 6.39 -54.89 -0.49
N LYS A 176 6.97 -53.68 -0.57
CA LYS A 176 7.06 -52.74 0.56
C LYS A 176 5.99 -51.65 0.53
N GLY A 177 5.16 -51.61 -0.52
CA GLY A 177 4.34 -50.44 -0.85
C GLY A 177 3.05 -50.29 -0.03
N ILE A 178 2.47 -49.09 -0.11
CA ILE A 178 1.20 -48.71 0.54
C ILE A 178 0.20 -48.10 -0.43
N LEU A 179 -1.07 -48.37 -0.20
CA LEU A 179 -2.19 -47.65 -0.82
C LEU A 179 -2.86 -46.81 0.28
N ILE A 180 -2.90 -45.49 0.07
CA ILE A 180 -3.64 -44.53 0.88
C ILE A 180 -4.86 -44.11 0.06
N PHE A 181 -6.07 -44.17 0.62
CA PHE A 181 -7.28 -43.67 -0.05
C PHE A 181 -8.22 -42.96 0.92
N SER A 182 -9.11 -42.11 0.40
CA SER A 182 -10.08 -41.39 1.23
C SER A 182 -11.54 -41.65 0.90
N THR A 183 -12.39 -41.57 1.93
CA THR A 183 -13.84 -41.83 1.86
C THR A 183 -14.62 -40.83 2.72
N HIS A 184 -15.92 -40.66 2.47
CA HIS A 184 -16.84 -40.05 3.43
C HIS A 184 -17.37 -41.13 4.40
N ASP A 185 -17.41 -40.83 5.69
CA ASP A 185 -18.02 -41.71 6.70
C ASP A 185 -19.53 -41.42 6.83
N LEU A 186 -20.31 -42.44 7.20
CA LEU A 186 -21.77 -42.34 7.39
C LEU A 186 -22.20 -41.25 8.39
N SER A 187 -21.36 -40.89 9.38
CA SER A 187 -21.64 -39.80 10.33
C SER A 187 -21.70 -38.39 9.73
N LEU A 188 -21.37 -38.25 8.44
CA LEU A 188 -21.51 -36.99 7.68
C LEU A 188 -22.91 -36.82 7.07
N MET A 189 -23.76 -37.86 7.10
CA MET A 189 -25.13 -37.80 6.60
C MET A 189 -26.04 -37.13 7.64
N THR A 190 -26.92 -36.23 7.19
CA THR A 190 -27.88 -35.50 8.04
C THR A 190 -29.25 -36.18 8.14
N ILE A 191 -29.39 -37.39 7.59
CA ILE A 191 -30.62 -38.17 7.53
C ILE A 191 -30.42 -39.48 8.31
N GLU A 192 -31.34 -39.79 9.21
CA GLU A 192 -31.40 -41.10 9.86
C GLU A 192 -31.81 -42.15 8.82
N ILE A 193 -30.86 -42.98 8.38
CA ILE A 193 -31.09 -44.16 7.55
C ILE A 193 -31.16 -45.38 8.47
N GLU A 194 -32.08 -46.31 8.23
CA GLU A 194 -32.14 -47.60 8.92
C GLU A 194 -30.88 -48.43 8.58
N THR A 195 -29.91 -48.49 9.50
CA THR A 195 -28.54 -48.98 9.26
C THR A 195 -28.37 -50.51 9.12
N ASP A 196 -29.45 -51.27 9.09
CA ASP A 196 -29.46 -52.70 9.44
C ASP A 196 -29.24 -53.68 8.27
N ALA A 197 -28.80 -53.20 7.10
CA ALA A 197 -28.53 -54.04 5.92
C ALA A 197 -27.12 -53.84 5.32
N GLU A 198 -26.79 -52.64 4.83
CA GLU A 198 -25.51 -52.35 4.18
C GLU A 198 -24.95 -51.01 4.65
N GLU A 199 -23.72 -50.99 5.20
CA GLU A 199 -23.03 -49.75 5.62
C GLU A 199 -22.43 -48.99 4.41
N ILE A 200 -23.19 -48.82 3.32
CA ILE A 200 -22.83 -47.99 2.17
C ILE A 200 -24.07 -47.26 1.65
N TYR A 201 -23.91 -45.97 1.37
CA TYR A 201 -24.92 -45.14 0.72
C TYR A 201 -24.31 -44.40 -0.47
N PHE A 202 -25.00 -44.42 -1.61
CA PHE A 202 -24.58 -43.75 -2.84
C PHE A 202 -25.72 -42.89 -3.39
N THR A 203 -25.44 -41.62 -3.69
CA THR A 203 -26.35 -40.74 -4.44
C THR A 203 -25.70 -40.32 -5.77
N PRO A 204 -26.44 -40.32 -6.91
CA PRO A 204 -25.97 -39.85 -8.20
C PRO A 204 -26.00 -38.31 -8.30
N GLU A 205 -25.41 -37.65 -7.31
CA GLU A 205 -25.10 -36.22 -7.27
C GLU A 205 -23.58 -36.05 -7.37
N SER A 206 -23.09 -34.99 -8.03
CA SER A 206 -21.65 -34.71 -8.09
C SER A 206 -21.37 -33.23 -8.29
N GLU A 207 -20.19 -32.79 -7.85
CA GLU A 207 -19.57 -31.53 -8.21
C GLU A 207 -18.94 -31.53 -9.62
N SER A 208 -18.71 -32.71 -10.22
CA SER A 208 -18.26 -32.82 -11.61
C SER A 208 -19.35 -32.41 -12.59
N ILE A 209 -18.94 -31.72 -13.66
CA ILE A 209 -19.80 -31.30 -14.77
C ILE A 209 -19.61 -32.17 -16.03
N PHE A 210 -18.64 -33.09 -16.04
CA PHE A 210 -18.31 -33.92 -17.20
C PHE A 210 -18.54 -35.42 -17.00
N LEU A 211 -18.47 -35.92 -15.76
CA LEU A 211 -18.69 -37.34 -15.46
C LEU A 211 -20.18 -37.68 -15.34
N LYS A 212 -20.55 -38.90 -15.69
CA LYS A 212 -21.90 -39.42 -15.45
C LYS A 212 -22.07 -39.68 -13.96
N THR A 213 -23.12 -39.14 -13.35
CA THR A 213 -23.33 -39.30 -11.91
C THR A 213 -23.67 -40.74 -11.48
N GLU A 214 -24.07 -41.60 -12.42
CA GLU A 214 -24.18 -43.06 -12.21
C GLU A 214 -22.83 -43.77 -12.01
N ASP A 215 -21.72 -43.17 -12.50
CA ASP A 215 -20.36 -43.71 -12.46
C ASP A 215 -19.46 -42.95 -11.47
N TYR A 216 -19.75 -41.67 -11.20
CA TYR A 216 -19.06 -40.81 -10.24
C TYR A 216 -20.07 -39.90 -9.53
N GLY A 217 -20.48 -40.27 -8.32
CA GLY A 217 -21.53 -39.60 -7.52
C GLY A 217 -20.99 -39.09 -6.18
N VAL A 218 -21.72 -39.30 -5.08
CA VAL A 218 -21.21 -39.18 -3.70
C VAL A 218 -21.48 -40.48 -2.94
N THR A 219 -20.48 -40.95 -2.19
CA THR A 219 -20.44 -42.28 -1.54
C THR A 219 -20.03 -42.17 -0.07
N TYR A 220 -20.94 -42.52 0.82
CA TYR A 220 -20.71 -42.62 2.27
C TYR A 220 -20.58 -44.09 2.67
N VAL A 221 -19.63 -44.43 3.53
CA VAL A 221 -19.31 -45.82 3.91
C VAL A 221 -19.02 -45.99 5.40
N GLY A 222 -19.41 -47.14 5.96
CA GLY A 222 -19.06 -47.58 7.30
C GLY A 222 -17.86 -48.51 7.34
N GLU A 223 -17.17 -48.54 8.48
CA GLU A 223 -15.88 -49.22 8.64
C GLU A 223 -15.96 -50.75 8.52
N LYS A 224 -17.07 -51.39 8.91
CA LYS A 224 -17.19 -52.85 8.77
C LYS A 224 -17.37 -53.22 7.30
N TRP A 225 -18.11 -52.42 6.53
CA TRP A 225 -18.21 -52.57 5.08
C TRP A 225 -16.86 -52.31 4.40
N VAL A 226 -16.16 -51.22 4.71
CA VAL A 226 -14.82 -50.96 4.10
C VAL A 226 -13.84 -52.08 4.46
N GLY A 227 -13.78 -52.52 5.72
CA GLY A 227 -12.95 -53.63 6.17
C GLY A 227 -13.27 -54.96 5.45
N LYS A 228 -14.55 -55.25 5.21
CA LYS A 228 -15.02 -56.40 4.41
C LYS A 228 -14.54 -56.31 2.95
N ILE A 229 -14.66 -55.15 2.32
CA ILE A 229 -14.21 -54.94 0.93
C ILE A 229 -12.68 -55.00 0.82
N ILE A 230 -11.93 -54.44 1.78
CA ILE A 230 -10.46 -54.59 1.86
C ILE A 230 -10.09 -56.08 1.99
N HIS A 231 -10.77 -56.84 2.84
CA HIS A 231 -10.47 -58.27 3.01
C HIS A 231 -10.72 -59.06 1.71
N GLN A 232 -11.82 -58.77 1.00
CA GLN A 232 -12.16 -59.42 -0.27
C GLN A 232 -11.15 -59.04 -1.38
N ALA A 233 -10.98 -57.75 -1.65
CA ALA A 233 -10.12 -57.23 -2.72
C ALA A 233 -8.64 -57.63 -2.55
N THR A 234 -8.16 -57.73 -1.31
CA THR A 234 -6.77 -58.10 -1.00
C THR A 234 -6.59 -59.59 -0.70
N LYS A 235 -7.67 -60.38 -0.76
CA LYS A 235 -7.71 -61.83 -0.45
C LYS A 235 -7.09 -62.13 0.93
N GLY A 236 -7.41 -61.29 1.90
CA GLY A 236 -6.93 -61.34 3.28
C GLY A 236 -5.45 -60.97 3.50
N LYS A 237 -4.71 -60.52 2.47
CA LYS A 237 -3.25 -60.30 2.53
C LYS A 237 -2.82 -58.91 2.99
N ALA A 238 -3.74 -57.94 3.00
CA ALA A 238 -3.43 -56.60 3.51
C ALA A 238 -3.64 -56.52 5.02
N LYS A 239 -2.73 -55.79 5.69
CA LYS A 239 -3.09 -55.06 6.90
C LYS A 239 -3.62 -53.68 6.49
N TRP A 240 -4.50 -53.12 7.30
CA TRP A 240 -5.01 -51.78 7.10
C TRP A 240 -5.21 -51.04 8.43
N HIS A 241 -5.35 -49.72 8.34
CA HIS A 241 -5.62 -48.80 9.43
C HIS A 241 -6.48 -47.63 8.90
N ARG A 242 -7.35 -47.07 9.75
CA ARG A 242 -8.26 -45.96 9.46
C ARG A 242 -7.91 -44.76 10.33
N ILE A 243 -7.79 -43.58 9.73
CA ILE A 243 -7.69 -42.29 10.42
C ILE A 243 -8.98 -41.52 10.21
N LYS A 244 -9.72 -41.28 11.30
CA LYS A 244 -10.98 -40.53 11.27
C LYS A 244 -10.71 -39.05 10.99
N LYS A 245 -11.46 -38.45 10.05
CA LYS A 245 -11.31 -37.08 9.56
C LYS A 245 -9.90 -36.68 9.09
N GLY A 246 -9.02 -37.65 8.84
CA GLY A 246 -7.59 -37.45 8.56
C GLY A 246 -7.26 -36.58 7.35
N LEU A 247 -8.24 -36.24 6.50
CA LEU A 247 -8.06 -35.35 5.36
C LEU A 247 -9.13 -34.24 5.34
N CYS A 248 -8.66 -32.99 5.36
CA CYS A 248 -9.44 -31.76 5.28
C CYS A 248 -10.58 -31.56 6.30
N GLY A 249 -10.79 -32.47 7.27
CA GLY A 249 -11.83 -32.43 8.30
C GLY A 249 -13.12 -33.21 7.97
N TYR A 250 -13.24 -33.71 6.73
CA TYR A 250 -14.46 -34.39 6.22
C TYR A 250 -14.19 -35.73 5.53
N HIS A 251 -12.92 -36.11 5.35
CA HIS A 251 -12.55 -37.36 4.70
C HIS A 251 -11.72 -38.20 5.66
N ASP A 252 -12.08 -39.47 5.75
CA ASP A 252 -11.31 -40.47 6.46
C ASP A 252 -10.21 -41.02 5.56
N LEU A 253 -9.07 -41.40 6.13
CA LEU A 253 -7.95 -42.00 5.40
C LEU A 253 -7.80 -43.48 5.77
N TYR A 254 -7.85 -44.35 4.76
CA TYR A 254 -7.51 -45.76 4.90
C TYR A 254 -6.12 -46.02 4.31
N ILE A 255 -5.25 -46.66 5.10
CA ILE A 255 -3.86 -46.99 4.73
C ILE A 255 -3.73 -48.51 4.69
N LEU A 256 -3.41 -49.07 3.52
CA LEU A 256 -3.27 -50.51 3.26
C LEU A 256 -1.82 -50.86 2.94
N TRP A 257 -1.31 -51.97 3.50
CA TRP A 257 0.03 -52.48 3.20
C TRP A 257 0.12 -54.01 3.25
N LYS A 258 1.14 -54.58 2.60
CA LYS A 258 1.44 -56.03 2.63
C LYS A 258 2.15 -56.41 3.92
N GLU A 259 1.62 -57.41 4.63
CA GLU A 259 2.12 -57.84 5.95
C GLU A 259 3.60 -58.28 5.93
N GLU A 260 4.00 -59.04 4.91
CA GLU A 260 5.35 -59.56 4.78
C GLU A 260 6.41 -58.47 4.53
N GLY A 261 6.01 -57.38 3.85
CA GLY A 261 6.84 -56.20 3.63
C GLY A 261 7.18 -55.48 4.93
N ARG A 262 6.19 -55.29 5.81
CA ARG A 262 6.41 -54.66 7.12
C ARG A 262 7.26 -55.53 8.03
N ARG A 263 7.06 -56.85 8.08
CA ARG A 263 7.92 -57.77 8.86
C ARG A 263 9.39 -57.66 8.44
N LYS A 264 9.67 -57.58 7.14
CA LYS A 264 11.04 -57.39 6.62
C LYS A 264 11.63 -56.01 6.99
N LYS A 265 10.83 -54.93 7.01
CA LYS A 265 11.26 -53.61 7.52
C LYS A 265 11.55 -53.65 9.03
N GLU A 266 10.65 -54.21 9.84
CA GLU A 266 10.81 -54.27 11.31
C GLU A 266 12.00 -55.14 11.72
N GLU A 267 12.24 -56.27 11.04
CA GLU A 267 13.43 -57.09 11.22
C GLU A 267 14.71 -56.34 10.80
N GLY A 268 14.65 -55.59 9.70
CA GLY A 268 15.72 -54.69 9.26
C GLY A 268 15.99 -53.53 10.23
N ARG A 269 14.95 -52.98 10.87
CA ARG A 269 15.06 -51.92 11.89
C ARG A 269 15.64 -52.46 13.18
N ARG A 270 15.19 -53.65 13.63
CA ARG A 270 15.81 -54.37 14.76
C ARG A 270 17.29 -54.66 14.48
N LYS A 271 17.64 -55.13 13.29
CA LYS A 271 19.04 -55.33 12.88
C LYS A 271 19.85 -54.02 12.83
N LYS A 272 19.28 -52.91 12.36
CA LYS A 272 19.91 -51.57 12.48
C LYS A 272 20.12 -51.17 13.94
N GLU A 273 19.10 -51.32 14.80
CA GLU A 273 19.18 -51.02 16.22
C GLU A 273 20.18 -51.91 16.96
N GLU A 274 20.30 -53.19 16.60
CA GLU A 274 21.30 -54.12 17.15
C GLU A 274 22.71 -53.77 16.67
N VAL A 275 22.89 -53.33 15.42
CA VAL A 275 24.17 -52.81 14.90
C VAL A 275 24.54 -51.48 15.56
N ILE A 276 23.57 -50.62 15.90
CA ILE A 276 23.82 -49.40 16.68
C ILE A 276 24.16 -49.76 18.13
N LYS A 277 23.40 -50.65 18.79
CA LYS A 277 23.66 -51.14 20.15
C LYS A 277 25.00 -51.88 20.26
N SER A 278 25.44 -52.58 19.20
CA SER A 278 26.76 -53.23 19.16
C SER A 278 27.90 -52.23 18.92
N LYS A 279 27.72 -51.23 18.04
CA LYS A 279 28.67 -50.10 17.89
C LYS A 279 28.83 -49.28 19.17
N VAL A 280 27.73 -48.99 19.87
CA VAL A 280 27.76 -48.31 21.18
C VAL A 280 28.45 -49.19 22.22
N LYS A 281 28.23 -50.52 22.23
CA LYS A 281 28.99 -51.44 23.09
C LYS A 281 30.49 -51.47 22.75
N SER A 282 30.89 -51.43 21.48
CA SER A 282 32.32 -51.39 21.12
C SER A 282 32.96 -50.06 21.50
N GLN A 283 32.32 -48.91 21.23
CA GLN A 283 32.82 -47.60 21.63
C GLN A 283 32.94 -47.46 23.16
N ASN A 284 31.95 -47.93 23.92
CA ASN A 284 32.03 -47.94 25.39
C ASN A 284 33.15 -48.87 25.92
N SER A 285 33.59 -49.87 25.15
CA SER A 285 34.75 -50.72 25.49
C SER A 285 36.11 -50.09 25.18
N GLU A 286 36.13 -48.98 24.43
CA GLU A 286 37.32 -48.16 24.19
C GLU A 286 37.39 -47.00 25.19
N VAL A 287 36.28 -46.28 25.41
CA VAL A 287 36.18 -45.21 26.45
C VAL A 287 36.56 -45.74 27.84
N GLY A 288 36.12 -46.95 28.19
CA GLY A 288 36.49 -47.60 29.45
C GLY A 288 37.99 -47.89 29.65
N LYS A 289 38.83 -47.71 28.62
CA LYS A 289 40.30 -47.76 28.74
C LYS A 289 40.92 -46.38 28.95
N GLU A 290 40.28 -45.30 28.50
CA GLU A 290 40.77 -43.93 28.70
C GLU A 290 40.49 -43.42 30.13
N GLU A 291 39.36 -43.78 30.72
CA GLU A 291 39.06 -43.44 32.13
C GLU A 291 40.02 -44.13 33.12
N ALA A 292 40.53 -45.32 32.77
CA ALA A 292 41.58 -46.03 33.51
C ALA A 292 42.96 -45.35 33.42
N ILE A 293 43.16 -44.44 32.47
CA ILE A 293 44.39 -43.63 32.34
C ILE A 293 44.21 -42.29 33.06
N ASN A 294 43.06 -41.62 32.89
CA ASN A 294 42.75 -40.35 33.55
C ASN A 294 42.69 -40.47 35.09
N SER A 295 42.24 -41.63 35.62
CA SER A 295 42.27 -41.89 37.07
C SER A 295 43.68 -41.99 37.66
N LYS A 296 44.71 -42.33 36.87
CA LYS A 296 46.12 -42.30 37.30
C LYS A 296 46.75 -40.91 37.26
N PHE A 297 46.28 -40.01 36.39
CA PHE A 297 46.80 -38.64 36.32
C PHE A 297 46.30 -37.74 37.46
N LYS A 298 45.13 -38.02 38.04
CA LYS A 298 44.59 -37.24 39.17
C LYS A 298 45.24 -37.53 40.54
N SER A 299 46.14 -38.51 40.64
CA SER A 299 46.84 -38.86 41.89
C SER A 299 48.30 -38.40 41.97
N GLN A 300 48.72 -37.43 41.15
CA GLN A 300 50.09 -36.87 41.19
C GLN A 300 50.17 -35.33 41.22
N ASN A 301 49.07 -34.60 41.05
CA ASN A 301 49.04 -33.13 41.14
C ASN A 301 48.36 -32.65 42.44
N SER A 302 48.83 -33.14 43.59
CA SER A 302 48.34 -32.76 44.92
C SER A 302 49.46 -32.32 45.87
N GLU A 303 50.51 -31.71 45.33
CA GLU A 303 51.57 -30.99 46.03
C GLU A 303 51.92 -29.71 45.24
N VAL A 304 52.40 -28.67 45.94
CA VAL A 304 52.42 -27.24 45.53
C VAL A 304 51.04 -26.55 45.67
N GLY A 305 51.01 -25.34 46.26
CA GLY A 305 49.79 -24.54 46.48
C GLY A 305 49.32 -24.39 47.94
N LYS A 306 50.21 -24.54 48.93
CA LYS A 306 49.96 -24.20 50.35
C LYS A 306 50.91 -23.10 50.85
N GLU A 307 50.85 -21.94 50.20
CA GLU A 307 51.40 -20.67 50.69
C GLU A 307 50.63 -19.55 49.97
N GLU A 308 50.33 -18.45 50.69
CA GLU A 308 49.32 -17.44 50.32
C GLU A 308 47.88 -18.04 50.27
N VAL A 309 46.89 -17.63 51.08
CA VAL A 309 46.60 -16.32 51.67
C VAL A 309 46.10 -16.46 53.13
N GLU A 310 47.01 -16.46 54.10
CA GLU A 310 46.73 -16.01 55.48
C GLU A 310 47.18 -14.54 55.63
N LYS A 311 46.41 -13.63 55.02
CA LYS A 311 46.49 -12.16 55.19
C LYS A 311 45.31 -11.50 54.47
N GLY A 312 44.21 -11.24 55.18
CA GLY A 312 43.01 -10.61 54.61
C GLY A 312 41.95 -10.19 55.63
N GLU A 313 41.78 -10.95 56.72
CA GLU A 313 40.81 -10.64 57.78
C GLU A 313 41.33 -9.57 58.76
N ALA A 314 41.43 -8.30 58.32
CA ALA A 314 41.90 -7.21 59.19
C ALA A 314 41.36 -5.79 58.91
N ILE A 315 40.26 -5.60 58.17
CA ILE A 315 39.56 -4.30 58.10
C ILE A 315 38.13 -4.44 58.64
N ASN A 316 38.03 -4.36 59.97
CA ASN A 316 36.78 -4.40 60.70
C ASN A 316 36.10 -3.02 60.77
N SER A 317 34.77 -3.02 60.77
CA SER A 317 33.87 -2.00 61.32
C SER A 317 34.36 -0.53 61.42
N LYS A 318 34.07 0.30 60.40
CA LYS A 318 33.88 1.76 60.60
C LYS A 318 33.16 2.43 59.42
N PHE A 319 31.82 2.41 59.44
CA PHE A 319 30.96 3.60 59.57
C PHE A 319 29.47 3.23 59.36
N LYS A 320 28.64 3.56 60.35
CA LYS A 320 27.16 3.58 60.28
C LYS A 320 26.69 5.04 60.09
N SER A 321 25.37 5.20 59.88
CA SER A 321 24.59 6.44 59.68
C SER A 321 24.69 6.98 58.25
N GLN A 322 23.61 7.45 57.63
CA GLN A 322 22.33 7.97 58.16
C GLN A 322 21.12 7.11 57.67
N ASN A 323 20.20 6.69 58.55
CA ASN A 323 18.94 7.37 58.95
C ASN A 323 17.95 7.49 57.78
N SER A 324 16.63 7.30 57.85
CA SER A 324 15.59 7.02 58.89
C SER A 324 14.27 7.43 58.19
N GLU A 325 13.05 6.96 58.44
CA GLU A 325 12.42 5.96 59.32
C GLU A 325 11.05 5.60 58.62
N VAL A 326 10.42 4.43 58.79
CA VAL A 326 9.61 3.95 59.95
C VAL A 326 8.51 4.96 60.35
N GLY A 327 7.27 4.58 60.64
CA GLY A 327 6.60 3.26 60.75
C GLY A 327 5.09 3.49 60.98
N LYS A 328 4.26 2.58 61.51
CA LYS A 328 4.23 1.93 62.86
C LYS A 328 2.79 1.36 63.02
N GLU A 329 2.31 0.58 64.00
CA GLU A 329 2.74 -0.40 65.06
C GLU A 329 1.42 -0.93 65.70
N GLU A 330 1.27 -2.11 66.33
CA GLU A 330 2.07 -3.35 66.46
C GLU A 330 1.06 -4.55 66.29
N ALA A 331 0.96 -5.70 66.98
CA ALA A 331 1.69 -6.32 68.08
C ALA A 331 1.77 -7.86 67.99
N ILE A 332 2.75 -8.47 68.67
CA ILE A 332 2.98 -9.93 68.73
C ILE A 332 2.44 -10.57 70.02
N ASN A 333 1.78 -11.75 69.95
CA ASN A 333 2.10 -12.81 70.94
C ASN A 333 1.74 -14.29 70.62
N SER A 334 2.65 -15.16 71.10
CA SER A 334 2.47 -16.53 71.60
C SER A 334 2.25 -17.77 70.68
N LYS A 335 3.33 -18.57 70.60
CA LYS A 335 3.44 -20.00 70.97
C LYS A 335 2.75 -21.15 70.17
N PHE A 336 3.62 -21.96 69.56
CA PHE A 336 3.70 -23.44 69.58
C PHE A 336 2.86 -24.35 68.62
N LYS A 337 3.61 -25.05 67.76
CA LYS A 337 3.48 -26.46 67.28
C LYS A 337 2.41 -26.89 66.23
N SER A 338 2.91 -27.02 64.99
CA SER A 338 2.92 -28.23 64.12
C SER A 338 1.63 -28.94 63.68
N GLN A 339 1.40 -28.94 62.35
CA GLN A 339 1.07 -30.10 61.46
C GLN A 339 0.07 -31.16 61.96
N ASN A 340 -1.03 -31.47 61.25
CA ASN A 340 -0.96 -32.17 59.96
C ASN A 340 -2.28 -32.20 59.13
N SER A 341 -2.11 -32.57 57.86
CA SER A 341 -3.05 -33.10 56.84
C SER A 341 -4.57 -33.22 57.11
N GLU A 342 -5.34 -32.58 56.22
CA GLU A 342 -6.47 -33.12 55.43
C GLU A 342 -7.46 -34.12 56.07
N VAL A 343 -8.73 -33.71 56.11
CA VAL A 343 -9.90 -34.56 56.39
C VAL A 343 -10.85 -34.54 55.18
N GLY A 344 -11.51 -35.66 54.89
CA GLY A 344 -12.60 -35.73 53.92
C GLY A 344 -13.60 -36.85 54.23
N LYS A 345 -14.74 -36.85 53.50
CA LYS A 345 -15.89 -37.78 53.49
C LYS A 345 -16.97 -37.62 54.59
N GLU A 346 -18.23 -37.65 54.10
CA GLU A 346 -19.56 -38.03 54.67
C GLU A 346 -20.56 -37.80 53.49
N GLU A 347 -21.81 -38.27 53.38
CA GLU A 347 -22.59 -39.49 53.74
C GLU A 347 -23.88 -39.44 52.83
N ALA A 348 -24.81 -40.39 52.66
CA ALA A 348 -25.12 -41.74 53.17
C ALA A 348 -25.76 -42.56 52.01
N ILE A 349 -25.45 -43.84 51.77
CA ILE A 349 -26.00 -45.06 52.41
C ILE A 349 -27.54 -45.19 52.36
N ASN A 350 -28.06 -45.99 51.40
CA ASN A 350 -29.00 -47.12 51.58
C ASN A 350 -29.44 -47.71 50.21
N SER A 351 -29.79 -49.00 50.05
CA SER A 351 -29.84 -50.15 50.97
C SER A 351 -29.45 -51.46 50.23
N LYS A 352 -29.34 -52.59 50.95
CA LYS A 352 -28.91 -53.91 50.41
C LYS A 352 -30.07 -54.91 50.36
N LEU A 353 -30.02 -55.89 49.43
CA LEU A 353 -30.04 -57.33 49.75
C LEU A 353 -29.77 -58.26 48.52
N LYS A 354 -28.86 -59.22 48.73
CA LYS A 354 -28.72 -60.64 48.26
C LYS A 354 -29.70 -61.16 47.15
N SER A 355 -29.34 -62.08 46.24
CA SER A 355 -28.29 -63.12 46.30
C SER A 355 -28.01 -63.86 44.96
N GLN A 356 -26.85 -64.54 44.90
CA GLN A 356 -26.53 -65.81 44.19
C GLN A 356 -26.43 -65.85 42.64
N ASN A 357 -25.16 -65.92 42.20
CA ASN A 357 -24.55 -66.71 41.12
C ASN A 357 -25.41 -67.29 39.98
N SER A 358 -25.03 -66.96 38.74
CA SER A 358 -24.94 -67.92 37.63
C SER A 358 -23.92 -67.50 36.56
N GLU A 359 -22.70 -67.18 37.00
CA GLU A 359 -21.54 -67.10 36.10
C GLU A 359 -21.08 -68.52 35.70
N VAL A 360 -21.28 -68.88 34.42
CA VAL A 360 -20.28 -69.50 33.52
C VAL A 360 -20.84 -69.32 32.09
N ARG A 361 -20.53 -68.20 31.41
CA ARG A 361 -20.65 -67.96 29.94
C ARG A 361 -20.42 -66.52 29.46
N LYS A 362 -20.28 -65.53 30.34
CA LYS A 362 -20.08 -64.11 29.95
C LYS A 362 -18.63 -63.62 29.96
N GLU A 363 -17.75 -64.24 30.74
CA GLU A 363 -16.37 -63.74 30.91
C GLU A 363 -15.48 -63.92 29.67
N GLU A 364 -15.71 -64.94 28.84
CA GLU A 364 -14.93 -65.14 27.61
C GLU A 364 -15.28 -64.10 26.53
N VAL A 365 -16.57 -63.77 26.36
CA VAL A 365 -17.03 -62.75 25.40
C VAL A 365 -16.54 -61.36 25.82
N ILE A 366 -16.66 -61.01 27.10
CA ILE A 366 -16.21 -59.71 27.62
C ILE A 366 -14.68 -59.57 27.51
N LYS A 367 -13.90 -60.64 27.65
CA LYS A 367 -12.46 -60.59 27.38
C LYS A 367 -12.15 -60.36 25.91
N GLU A 368 -12.82 -61.05 24.99
CA GLU A 368 -12.62 -60.81 23.55
C GLU A 368 -12.99 -59.39 23.11
N GLU A 369 -13.97 -58.75 23.74
CA GLU A 369 -14.37 -57.37 23.42
C GLU A 369 -13.44 -56.33 24.08
N VAL A 370 -13.00 -56.54 25.32
CA VAL A 370 -12.03 -55.66 26.00
C VAL A 370 -10.64 -55.77 25.35
N GLU A 371 -10.16 -56.97 25.01
CA GLU A 371 -8.88 -57.12 24.30
C GLU A 371 -8.93 -56.47 22.91
N LYS A 372 -10.07 -56.49 22.20
CA LYS A 372 -10.24 -55.76 20.92
C LYS A 372 -10.19 -54.24 21.14
N GLY A 373 -10.88 -53.71 22.15
CA GLY A 373 -10.85 -52.29 22.50
C GLY A 373 -9.44 -51.79 22.83
N GLU A 374 -8.71 -52.51 23.69
CA GLU A 374 -7.32 -52.18 24.02
C GLU A 374 -6.37 -52.33 22.82
N PHE A 375 -6.65 -53.24 21.87
CA PHE A 375 -5.87 -53.37 20.62
C PHE A 375 -6.12 -52.25 19.60
N GLU A 376 -7.28 -51.62 19.61
CA GLU A 376 -7.59 -50.47 18.74
C GLU A 376 -7.03 -49.17 19.34
N GLU A 377 -7.20 -48.94 20.65
CA GLU A 377 -6.66 -47.75 21.34
C GLU A 377 -5.10 -47.73 21.45
N GLN A 378 -4.45 -48.86 21.17
CA GLN A 378 -2.99 -48.98 20.99
C GLN A 378 -2.52 -48.72 19.55
N ARG A 379 -3.39 -48.69 18.53
CA ARG A 379 -2.99 -48.54 17.13
C ARG A 379 -2.78 -47.11 16.67
N ASP A 380 -3.60 -46.15 17.11
CA ASP A 380 -3.42 -44.74 16.73
C ASP A 380 -2.06 -44.20 17.21
N LYS A 381 -1.64 -44.62 18.41
CA LYS A 381 -0.35 -44.33 19.05
C LYS A 381 0.87 -44.93 18.34
N LEU A 382 0.68 -45.72 17.27
CA LEU A 382 1.78 -46.19 16.41
C LEU A 382 2.07 -45.25 15.24
N LEU A 383 1.18 -44.31 14.91
CA LEU A 383 1.31 -43.41 13.74
C LEU A 383 1.67 -41.97 14.13
N ASN A 384 1.20 -41.46 15.28
CA ASN A 384 1.32 -40.05 15.69
C ASN A 384 0.85 -39.08 14.59
N PHE A 385 -0.36 -39.30 14.07
CA PHE A 385 -0.96 -38.47 13.04
C PHE A 385 -1.77 -37.32 13.64
N TYR A 386 -1.60 -36.12 13.09
CA TYR A 386 -2.30 -34.91 13.50
C TYR A 386 -2.90 -34.19 12.29
N CYS A 387 -4.11 -33.63 12.48
CA CYS A 387 -4.78 -32.79 11.49
C CYS A 387 -4.41 -31.32 11.67
N HIS A 388 -4.49 -30.57 10.57
CA HIS A 388 -4.50 -29.11 10.62
C HIS A 388 -5.82 -28.63 11.23
N PRO A 389 -5.80 -27.56 12.05
CA PRO A 389 -7.01 -27.00 12.63
C PRO A 389 -8.02 -26.58 11.55
N ASP A 390 -9.30 -26.51 11.94
CA ASP A 390 -10.36 -25.95 11.10
C ASP A 390 -10.66 -24.49 11.49
N GLY A 391 -11.32 -23.75 10.59
CA GLY A 391 -11.56 -22.32 10.80
C GLY A 391 -11.66 -21.49 9.54
N GLY A 392 -12.06 -20.23 9.73
CA GLY A 392 -12.19 -19.23 8.67
C GLY A 392 -12.22 -17.82 9.25
N CYS A 393 -11.73 -16.85 8.49
CA CYS A 393 -11.98 -15.44 8.76
C CYS A 393 -13.46 -15.14 8.42
N ARG A 394 -14.15 -14.33 9.23
CA ARG A 394 -15.52 -13.87 8.95
C ARG A 394 -15.49 -12.47 8.33
N SER A 395 -14.73 -11.55 8.92
CA SER A 395 -14.53 -10.21 8.35
C SER A 395 -13.18 -9.62 8.71
N ILE A 396 -12.75 -8.70 7.86
CA ILE A 396 -11.57 -7.87 8.00
C ILE A 396 -11.99 -6.46 7.56
N GLU A 397 -11.97 -5.52 8.49
CA GLU A 397 -12.64 -4.22 8.35
C GLU A 397 -11.81 -3.11 9.01
N VAL A 398 -11.96 -1.87 8.54
CA VAL A 398 -11.31 -0.72 9.17
C VAL A 398 -12.27 -0.06 10.17
N THR A 399 -11.80 0.14 11.40
CA THR A 399 -12.55 0.79 12.47
C THR A 399 -12.67 2.31 12.25
N PRO A 400 -13.57 3.00 12.97
CA PRO A 400 -13.60 4.47 13.00
C PRO A 400 -12.30 5.12 13.53
N THR A 401 -11.41 4.37 14.19
CA THR A 401 -10.08 4.86 14.60
C THR A 401 -9.01 4.67 13.52
N GLY A 402 -9.38 4.15 12.35
CA GLY A 402 -8.49 3.81 11.24
C GLY A 402 -7.76 2.47 11.41
N ASP A 403 -7.89 1.80 12.56
CA ASP A 403 -7.26 0.52 12.88
C ASP A 403 -7.94 -0.64 12.13
N ILE A 404 -7.23 -1.75 11.90
CA ILE A 404 -7.82 -2.91 11.21
C ILE A 404 -8.34 -3.91 12.26
N TYR A 405 -9.65 -4.15 12.28
CA TYR A 405 -10.30 -5.20 13.06
C TYR A 405 -10.45 -6.46 12.21
N ILE A 406 -10.23 -7.62 12.81
CA ILE A 406 -10.34 -8.92 12.16
C ILE A 406 -11.02 -9.89 13.12
N GLU A 407 -12.01 -10.64 12.64
CA GLU A 407 -12.62 -11.73 13.40
C GLU A 407 -12.90 -12.98 12.57
N GLY A 408 -13.09 -14.10 13.26
CA GLY A 408 -13.45 -15.36 12.66
C GLY A 408 -13.66 -16.47 13.68
N TRP A 409 -13.58 -17.71 13.20
CA TRP A 409 -13.72 -18.90 14.01
C TRP A 409 -12.59 -19.90 13.76
N ALA A 410 -12.36 -20.78 14.74
CA ALA A 410 -11.43 -21.90 14.67
C ALA A 410 -12.05 -23.14 15.34
N ALA A 411 -11.57 -24.34 15.01
CA ALA A 411 -12.04 -25.59 15.63
C ALA A 411 -10.95 -26.67 15.62
N ASP A 412 -11.00 -27.53 16.64
CA ASP A 412 -10.18 -28.74 16.73
C ASP A 412 -10.80 -29.83 15.84
N ILE A 413 -10.00 -30.70 15.21
CA ILE A 413 -10.51 -31.83 14.42
C ILE A 413 -10.56 -33.12 15.26
N ASN A 414 -9.51 -33.41 16.02
CA ASN A 414 -9.40 -34.59 16.89
C ASN A 414 -9.16 -34.23 18.38
N PRO A 415 -9.51 -35.11 19.35
CA PRO A 415 -9.49 -34.77 20.79
C PRO A 415 -8.13 -34.41 21.41
N GLU A 416 -7.01 -34.82 20.79
CA GLU A 416 -5.65 -34.46 21.24
C GLU A 416 -5.17 -33.12 20.65
N GLU A 417 -5.81 -32.63 19.59
CA GLU A 417 -5.50 -31.36 18.93
C GLU A 417 -6.22 -30.21 19.63
N LYS A 418 -5.52 -29.08 19.78
CA LYS A 418 -6.06 -27.85 20.36
C LYS A 418 -5.54 -26.65 19.62
N VAL A 419 -6.43 -25.75 19.19
CA VAL A 419 -6.05 -24.42 18.69
C VAL A 419 -5.34 -23.65 19.82
N GLU A 420 -4.05 -23.33 19.61
CA GLU A 420 -3.23 -22.56 20.57
C GLU A 420 -3.16 -21.08 20.22
N GLU A 421 -3.06 -20.75 18.93
CA GLU A 421 -2.89 -19.39 18.45
C GLU A 421 -3.69 -19.15 17.17
N VAL A 422 -4.24 -17.96 17.02
CA VAL A 422 -4.49 -17.37 15.70
C VAL A 422 -3.54 -16.21 15.55
N ALA A 423 -2.59 -16.36 14.64
CA ALA A 423 -1.54 -15.40 14.37
C ALA A 423 -1.97 -14.48 13.23
N VAL A 424 -1.68 -13.18 13.37
CA VAL A 424 -1.77 -12.24 12.26
C VAL A 424 -0.38 -11.69 11.93
N LEU A 425 -0.03 -11.81 10.66
CA LEU A 425 1.24 -11.44 10.08
C LEU A 425 1.03 -10.29 9.09
N VAL A 426 1.96 -9.35 9.06
CA VAL A 426 2.05 -8.29 8.05
C VAL A 426 3.35 -8.50 7.29
N ASN A 427 3.29 -8.67 5.96
CA ASN A 427 4.45 -8.92 5.11
C ASN A 427 5.36 -10.08 5.63
N GLY A 428 4.74 -11.12 6.20
CA GLY A 428 5.41 -12.28 6.79
C GLY A 428 5.90 -12.12 8.24
N ILE A 429 5.76 -10.95 8.86
CA ILE A 429 6.17 -10.68 10.25
C ILE A 429 4.95 -10.78 11.17
N LYS A 430 4.97 -11.64 12.20
CA LYS A 430 3.86 -11.73 13.18
C LYS A 430 3.74 -10.45 14.00
N VAL A 431 2.63 -9.74 13.84
CA VAL A 431 2.31 -8.49 14.56
C VAL A 431 1.29 -8.68 15.69
N LYS A 432 0.50 -9.77 15.65
CA LYS A 432 -0.57 -10.01 16.62
C LYS A 432 -0.86 -11.50 16.83
N SER A 433 -1.38 -11.80 18.02
CA SER A 433 -2.07 -13.04 18.37
C SER A 433 -3.50 -12.67 18.78
N CYS A 434 -4.52 -13.35 18.24
CA CYS A 434 -5.92 -13.06 18.56
C CYS A 434 -6.34 -13.69 19.90
N LEU A 435 -7.38 -13.13 20.54
CA LEU A 435 -7.96 -13.72 21.74
C LEU A 435 -8.89 -14.88 21.36
N LEU A 436 -8.55 -16.10 21.78
CA LEU A 436 -9.37 -17.29 21.61
C LEU A 436 -10.47 -17.38 22.68
N LYS A 437 -11.72 -17.61 22.25
CA LYS A 437 -12.88 -17.83 23.14
C LYS A 437 -13.66 -19.07 22.70
N TYR A 438 -13.50 -20.16 23.44
CA TYR A 438 -14.22 -21.41 23.17
C TYR A 438 -15.73 -21.31 23.47
N GLU A 439 -16.56 -21.85 22.58
CA GLU A 439 -18.02 -21.85 22.65
C GLU A 439 -18.58 -23.28 22.59
N SER A 440 -18.83 -23.84 23.77
CA SER A 440 -19.17 -25.26 23.95
C SER A 440 -20.45 -25.73 23.22
N LYS A 441 -21.38 -24.82 22.91
CA LYS A 441 -22.62 -25.13 22.18
C LYS A 441 -22.38 -25.54 20.72
N ILE A 442 -21.33 -25.03 20.11
CA ILE A 442 -20.99 -25.26 18.69
C ILE A 442 -19.66 -25.99 18.51
N GLN A 443 -18.92 -26.23 19.60
CA GLN A 443 -17.59 -26.88 19.61
C GLN A 443 -16.57 -26.13 18.74
N LYS A 444 -16.57 -24.79 18.83
CA LYS A 444 -15.67 -23.90 18.09
C LYS A 444 -15.13 -22.80 19.00
N TYR A 445 -13.98 -22.26 18.62
CA TYR A 445 -13.46 -21.01 19.14
C TYR A 445 -13.96 -19.85 18.26
N GLN A 446 -14.49 -18.79 18.87
CA GLN A 446 -14.52 -17.47 18.22
C GLN A 446 -13.17 -16.79 18.49
N TRP A 447 -12.68 -15.99 17.55
CA TRP A 447 -11.47 -15.18 17.74
C TRP A 447 -11.62 -13.80 17.09
N SER A 448 -11.00 -12.79 17.69
CA SER A 448 -10.83 -11.48 17.06
C SER A 448 -9.61 -10.72 17.58
N CYS A 449 -9.20 -9.69 16.84
CA CYS A 449 -8.16 -8.74 17.25
C CYS A 449 -8.28 -7.40 16.50
N SER A 450 -7.51 -6.41 16.96
CA SER A 450 -7.19 -5.20 16.18
C SER A 450 -5.68 -5.01 16.02
N ILE A 451 -5.30 -4.51 14.84
CA ILE A 451 -3.93 -4.16 14.43
C ILE A 451 -3.84 -2.63 14.34
N ASN A 452 -2.78 -2.04 14.89
CA ASN A 452 -2.52 -0.61 14.71
C ASN A 452 -2.08 -0.33 13.26
N SER A 453 -2.85 0.48 12.54
CA SER A 453 -2.59 0.83 11.14
C SER A 453 -1.63 2.02 10.96
N GLU A 454 -1.13 2.58 12.06
CA GLU A 454 -0.24 3.75 12.09
C GLU A 454 1.04 3.58 11.27
N HIS A 455 1.58 2.36 11.21
CA HIS A 455 2.76 2.01 10.41
C HIS A 455 2.43 1.10 9.22
N LEU A 456 1.14 0.90 8.91
CA LEU A 456 0.74 0.13 7.75
C LEU A 456 0.71 0.99 6.49
N SER A 457 1.07 0.32 5.40
CA SER A 457 1.14 0.83 4.05
C SER A 457 -0.03 0.24 3.23
N PRO A 458 -0.67 0.97 2.30
CA PRO A 458 -1.72 0.42 1.42
C PRO A 458 -1.33 -0.85 0.66
N ASP A 459 -0.04 -1.03 0.38
CA ASP A 459 0.47 -2.17 -0.40
C ASP A 459 0.99 -3.32 0.50
N ASP A 460 0.84 -3.21 1.82
CA ASP A 460 1.13 -4.30 2.77
C ASP A 460 0.11 -5.45 2.63
N VAL A 461 0.54 -6.67 2.91
CA VAL A 461 -0.31 -7.87 2.92
C VAL A 461 -0.49 -8.40 4.33
N ILE A 462 -1.75 -8.54 4.74
CA ILE A 462 -2.16 -9.15 6.02
C ILE A 462 -2.48 -10.63 5.78
N LEU A 463 -1.73 -11.52 6.43
CA LEU A 463 -1.99 -12.95 6.46
C LEU A 463 -2.47 -13.36 7.85
N VAL A 464 -3.56 -14.13 7.92
CA VAL A 464 -4.10 -14.68 9.17
C VAL A 464 -4.02 -16.20 9.12
N LYS A 465 -3.41 -16.83 10.13
CA LYS A 465 -3.34 -18.29 10.25
C LYS A 465 -3.60 -18.83 11.64
N ILE A 466 -4.32 -19.95 11.70
CA ILE A 466 -4.65 -20.71 12.90
C ILE A 466 -3.58 -21.77 13.11
N ILE A 467 -3.10 -21.95 14.34
CA ILE A 467 -2.01 -22.86 14.71
C ILE A 467 -2.46 -23.73 15.89
N ASN A 468 -2.22 -25.04 15.80
CA ASN A 468 -2.48 -25.97 16.91
C ASN A 468 -1.21 -26.36 17.70
N ASN A 469 -1.42 -27.09 18.80
CA ASN A 469 -0.41 -27.66 19.68
C ASN A 469 0.58 -28.65 19.04
N PHE A 470 0.41 -29.00 17.76
CA PHE A 470 1.35 -29.79 16.96
C PHE A 470 2.05 -28.94 15.88
N HIS A 471 1.90 -27.61 15.96
CA HIS A 471 2.41 -26.61 15.01
C HIS A 471 1.92 -26.81 13.56
N LEU A 472 0.77 -27.46 13.37
CA LEU A 472 0.09 -27.52 12.09
C LEU A 472 -0.73 -26.24 11.88
N GLU A 473 -0.46 -25.57 10.75
CA GLU A 473 -1.02 -24.26 10.44
C GLU A 473 -2.17 -24.35 9.43
N ARG A 474 -3.12 -23.41 9.52
CA ARG A 474 -4.10 -23.16 8.46
C ARG A 474 -4.21 -21.67 8.22
N VAL A 475 -3.74 -21.22 7.05
CA VAL A 475 -4.04 -19.88 6.56
C VAL A 475 -5.54 -19.77 6.28
N VAL A 476 -6.17 -18.73 6.83
CA VAL A 476 -7.62 -18.47 6.74
C VAL A 476 -7.97 -17.10 6.17
N ASN A 477 -6.99 -16.21 6.01
CA ASN A 477 -7.14 -14.98 5.23
C ASN A 477 -5.79 -14.55 4.66
N ILE A 478 -5.80 -13.98 3.46
CA ILE A 478 -4.72 -13.13 2.91
C ILE A 478 -5.39 -11.95 2.24
N SER A 479 -5.04 -10.71 2.63
CA SER A 479 -5.60 -9.49 2.03
C SER A 479 -4.55 -8.38 1.96
N PRO A 480 -4.32 -7.78 0.77
CA PRO A 480 -3.66 -6.48 0.66
C PRO A 480 -4.45 -5.40 1.41
N VAL A 481 -3.78 -4.45 2.07
CA VAL A 481 -4.45 -3.39 2.84
C VAL A 481 -5.36 -2.53 1.95
N ASN A 482 -4.97 -2.29 0.70
CA ASN A 482 -5.76 -1.58 -0.31
C ASN A 482 -6.99 -2.35 -0.86
N SER A 483 -7.21 -3.62 -0.50
CA SER A 483 -8.46 -4.35 -0.82
C SER A 483 -9.49 -4.32 0.32
N ILE A 484 -9.03 -4.14 1.57
CA ILE A 484 -9.88 -4.02 2.76
C ILE A 484 -10.64 -2.68 2.75
N VAL A 485 -9.97 -1.62 2.29
CA VAL A 485 -10.47 -0.23 2.29
C VAL A 485 -9.97 0.50 1.05
N LEU A 486 -10.79 1.41 0.52
CA LEU A 486 -10.47 2.20 -0.66
C LEU A 486 -9.34 3.21 -0.36
N LEU A 487 -8.10 2.77 -0.56
CA LEU A 487 -6.89 3.56 -0.33
C LEU A 487 -6.13 3.85 -1.62
N PRO A 488 -5.51 5.05 -1.74
CA PRO A 488 -4.51 5.31 -2.76
C PRO A 488 -3.23 4.50 -2.50
N PRO A 489 -2.50 4.06 -3.55
CA PRO A 489 -1.18 3.44 -3.40
C PRO A 489 -0.19 4.29 -2.60
N ASN A 490 0.82 3.64 -1.99
CA ASN A 490 1.82 4.29 -1.13
C ASN A 490 2.45 5.54 -1.75
N HIS A 491 2.87 5.45 -3.01
CA HIS A 491 3.57 6.53 -3.69
C HIS A 491 2.69 7.77 -3.91
N LEU A 492 1.37 7.62 -4.11
CA LEU A 492 0.45 8.74 -4.25
C LEU A 492 0.10 9.38 -2.90
N LEU A 493 0.00 8.58 -1.82
CA LEU A 493 -0.10 9.13 -0.46
C LEU A 493 1.15 9.96 -0.13
N LEU A 494 2.35 9.39 -0.33
CA LEU A 494 3.62 10.09 -0.08
C LEU A 494 3.74 11.38 -0.92
N ARG A 495 3.36 11.36 -2.20
CA ARG A 495 3.35 12.55 -3.08
C ARG A 495 2.50 13.69 -2.47
N ILE A 496 1.29 13.39 -2.01
CA ILE A 496 0.25 14.38 -1.64
C ILE A 496 0.21 14.74 -0.14
N SER A 497 0.86 13.97 0.74
CA SER A 497 0.86 14.22 2.20
C SER A 497 2.23 14.13 2.87
N GLY A 498 3.25 13.62 2.19
CA GLY A 498 4.53 13.22 2.80
C GLY A 498 4.42 11.99 3.71
N ASN A 499 3.27 11.31 3.77
CA ASN A 499 2.98 10.26 4.76
C ASN A 499 2.08 9.15 4.18
N SER A 500 2.60 7.92 4.10
CA SER A 500 1.89 6.72 3.64
C SER A 500 0.94 6.10 4.66
N SER A 501 0.95 6.56 5.92
CA SER A 501 0.18 5.95 7.03
C SER A 501 -1.32 5.93 6.74
N VAL A 502 -1.88 4.72 6.63
CA VAL A 502 -3.32 4.49 6.47
C VAL A 502 -4.11 5.17 7.58
N LYS A 503 -3.62 5.07 8.83
CA LYS A 503 -4.28 5.68 9.98
C LYS A 503 -4.38 7.19 9.87
N ALA A 504 -3.28 7.86 9.55
CA ALA A 504 -3.22 9.32 9.43
C ALA A 504 -4.07 9.84 8.25
N PHE A 505 -4.15 9.08 7.15
CA PHE A 505 -5.03 9.42 6.03
C PHE A 505 -6.49 9.41 6.45
N LEU A 506 -6.96 8.30 7.03
CA LEU A 506 -8.36 8.10 7.41
C LEU A 506 -8.78 8.97 8.61
N SER A 507 -7.94 9.11 9.65
CA SER A 507 -8.27 9.95 10.80
C SER A 507 -8.46 11.43 10.43
N SER A 508 -7.75 11.89 9.39
CA SER A 508 -7.88 13.28 8.91
C SER A 508 -9.23 13.61 8.27
N PHE A 509 -10.10 12.62 7.99
CA PHE A 509 -11.40 12.85 7.36
C PHE A 509 -12.37 13.60 8.28
N ASP A 510 -12.41 13.27 9.58
CA ASP A 510 -13.30 13.92 10.54
C ASP A 510 -12.82 15.33 10.91
N ASP A 511 -11.51 15.51 11.12
CA ASP A 511 -10.89 16.82 11.31
C ASP A 511 -11.15 17.76 10.11
N LEU A 512 -10.99 17.25 8.88
CA LEU A 512 -11.24 17.99 7.65
C LEU A 512 -12.71 18.41 7.53
N LYS A 513 -13.65 17.46 7.69
CA LYS A 513 -15.09 17.75 7.70
C LYS A 513 -15.46 18.79 8.73
N TYR A 514 -15.10 18.55 9.99
CA TYR A 514 -15.43 19.44 11.11
C TYR A 514 -14.89 20.84 10.85
N THR A 515 -13.61 20.95 10.47
CA THR A 515 -12.93 22.24 10.34
C THR A 515 -13.49 23.05 9.16
N VAL A 516 -13.75 22.43 8.00
CA VAL A 516 -14.35 23.10 6.85
C VAL A 516 -15.78 23.58 7.16
N LYS A 517 -16.65 22.71 7.71
CA LYS A 517 -18.03 23.09 8.08
C LYS A 517 -18.05 24.21 9.13
N ASN A 518 -17.14 24.16 10.11
CA ASN A 518 -16.97 25.16 11.17
C ASN A 518 -16.54 26.53 10.62
N TYR A 519 -15.56 26.59 9.70
CA TYR A 519 -15.13 27.85 9.10
C TYR A 519 -16.16 28.45 8.13
N LEU A 520 -16.87 27.63 7.35
CA LEU A 520 -18.02 28.06 6.55
C LEU A 520 -19.10 28.67 7.45
N GLN A 521 -19.50 27.98 8.52
CA GLN A 521 -20.52 28.45 9.47
C GLN A 521 -20.09 29.76 10.15
N LYS A 522 -18.83 29.88 10.55
CA LYS A 522 -18.24 31.13 11.10
C LYS A 522 -18.21 32.29 10.09
N ALA A 523 -18.37 32.05 8.79
CA ALA A 523 -18.52 33.06 7.75
C ALA A 523 -19.98 33.29 7.30
N GLY A 524 -20.94 32.59 7.90
CA GLY A 524 -22.37 32.72 7.60
C GLY A 524 -22.91 31.73 6.57
N PHE A 525 -22.16 30.66 6.26
CA PHE A 525 -22.55 29.65 5.28
C PHE A 525 -22.74 28.26 5.91
N ASP A 526 -23.87 27.60 5.65
CA ASP A 526 -23.98 26.15 5.82
C ASP A 526 -23.29 25.44 4.64
N PHE A 527 -22.69 24.28 4.88
CA PHE A 527 -22.17 23.39 3.84
C PHE A 527 -23.30 22.80 2.99
N HIS A 528 -24.45 22.49 3.60
CA HIS A 528 -25.57 21.82 2.93
C HIS A 528 -26.33 22.69 1.91
N GLN A 529 -25.96 23.97 1.74
CA GLN A 529 -26.54 24.87 0.73
C GLN A 529 -25.85 24.78 -0.65
N PHE A 530 -24.71 24.10 -0.75
CA PHE A 530 -23.90 24.02 -1.96
C PHE A 530 -24.21 22.71 -2.70
N GLU A 531 -24.77 22.78 -3.90
CA GLU A 531 -25.13 21.60 -4.70
C GLU A 531 -23.91 21.09 -5.47
N ASN A 532 -23.24 21.95 -6.25
CA ASN A 532 -22.03 21.56 -6.99
C ASN A 532 -20.77 22.04 -6.25
N ILE A 533 -20.00 21.10 -5.72
CA ILE A 533 -18.80 21.36 -4.90
C ILE A 533 -17.57 20.83 -5.63
N LEU A 534 -16.59 21.71 -5.92
CA LEU A 534 -15.30 21.33 -6.51
C LEU A 534 -14.20 21.31 -5.44
N ASP A 535 -13.39 20.26 -5.45
CA ASP A 535 -12.07 20.23 -4.81
C ASP A 535 -10.98 20.45 -5.88
N PHE A 536 -10.33 21.61 -5.84
CA PHE A 536 -9.24 21.99 -6.74
C PHE A 536 -7.90 21.66 -6.06
N GLY A 537 -7.01 20.94 -6.76
CA GLY A 537 -5.85 20.31 -6.15
C GLY A 537 -6.27 19.14 -5.25
N CYS A 538 -7.20 18.31 -5.72
CA CYS A 538 -7.80 17.25 -4.88
C CYS A 538 -6.82 16.14 -4.50
N GLY A 539 -5.67 16.05 -5.18
CA GLY A 539 -4.72 14.95 -5.10
C GLY A 539 -5.44 13.62 -5.22
N VAL A 540 -5.16 12.73 -4.27
CA VAL A 540 -5.81 11.42 -4.11
C VAL A 540 -7.24 11.47 -3.54
N GLY A 541 -7.98 12.57 -3.74
CA GLY A 541 -9.40 12.68 -3.44
C GLY A 541 -9.75 12.65 -1.95
N ARG A 542 -8.86 13.12 -1.08
CA ARG A 542 -9.04 13.09 0.39
C ARG A 542 -10.31 13.82 0.85
N TYR A 543 -10.56 15.02 0.32
CA TYR A 543 -11.80 15.76 0.59
C TYR A 543 -13.01 14.99 0.08
N LEU A 544 -12.92 14.43 -1.13
CA LEU A 544 -14.01 13.72 -1.79
C LEU A 544 -14.46 12.51 -0.94
N MET A 545 -13.52 11.70 -0.46
CA MET A 545 -13.79 10.57 0.43
C MET A 545 -14.30 11.01 1.81
N ALA A 546 -13.70 12.05 2.41
CA ALA A 546 -14.14 12.58 3.69
C ALA A 546 -15.59 13.12 3.65
N PHE A 547 -15.99 13.82 2.58
CA PHE A 547 -17.29 14.47 2.46
C PHE A 547 -18.41 13.61 1.88
N LYS A 548 -18.10 12.46 1.26
CA LYS A 548 -19.11 11.50 0.76
C LYS A 548 -20.27 11.22 1.75
N PRO A 549 -20.06 10.92 3.04
CA PRO A 549 -21.15 10.65 3.99
C PRO A 549 -21.96 11.90 4.41
N GLU A 550 -21.51 13.11 4.07
CA GLU A 550 -22.16 14.37 4.44
C GLU A 550 -23.13 14.90 3.35
N LEU A 551 -23.17 14.26 2.17
CA LEU A 551 -23.93 14.76 1.03
C LEU A 551 -25.44 14.53 1.18
N LEU A 552 -26.23 15.58 0.95
CA LEU A 552 -27.64 15.45 0.63
C LEU A 552 -27.83 14.94 -0.82
N PRO A 553 -28.97 14.31 -1.18
CA PRO A 553 -29.16 13.65 -2.47
C PRO A 553 -29.05 14.54 -3.73
N ASN A 554 -29.08 15.87 -3.58
CA ASN A 554 -28.87 16.85 -4.64
C ASN A 554 -27.40 17.31 -4.77
N GLN A 555 -26.56 17.07 -3.76
CA GLN A 555 -25.17 17.51 -3.74
C GLN A 555 -24.26 16.59 -4.56
N LYS A 556 -23.27 17.18 -5.23
CA LYS A 556 -22.35 16.51 -6.15
C LYS A 556 -20.92 16.98 -5.89
N LEU A 557 -20.02 16.01 -5.74
CA LEU A 557 -18.59 16.25 -5.60
C LEU A 557 -17.90 16.18 -6.95
N PHE A 558 -17.02 17.15 -7.18
CA PHE A 558 -16.13 17.24 -8.32
C PHE A 558 -14.69 17.38 -7.80
N GLY A 559 -13.72 16.86 -8.54
CA GLY A 559 -12.31 17.00 -8.21
C GLY A 559 -11.47 17.33 -9.44
N CYS A 560 -10.35 17.99 -9.24
CA CYS A 560 -9.30 18.06 -10.26
C CYS A 560 -7.92 18.21 -9.64
N ASP A 561 -6.92 17.63 -10.31
CA ASP A 561 -5.52 17.73 -9.92
C ASP A 561 -4.60 17.82 -11.14
N VAL A 562 -3.41 18.37 -10.92
CA VAL A 562 -2.36 18.54 -11.93
C VAL A 562 -1.54 17.26 -12.17
N PHE A 563 -1.46 16.38 -11.16
CA PHE A 563 -0.78 15.10 -11.31
C PHE A 563 -1.75 14.08 -11.93
N PRO A 564 -1.49 13.59 -13.17
CA PRO A 564 -2.40 12.67 -13.85
C PRO A 564 -2.59 11.38 -13.05
N GLU A 565 -1.51 10.84 -12.46
CA GLU A 565 -1.52 9.67 -11.56
C GLU A 565 -2.59 9.77 -10.46
N CYS A 566 -2.79 10.97 -9.89
CA CYS A 566 -3.76 11.21 -8.82
C CYS A 566 -5.18 11.36 -9.39
N ALA A 567 -5.34 12.13 -10.46
CA ALA A 567 -6.64 12.35 -11.11
C ALA A 567 -7.21 11.05 -11.72
N GLU A 568 -6.37 10.27 -12.41
CA GLU A 568 -6.69 8.95 -12.97
C GLU A 568 -7.05 7.95 -11.88
N TRP A 569 -6.26 7.84 -10.81
CA TRP A 569 -6.60 6.98 -9.68
C TRP A 569 -7.96 7.36 -9.08
N CYS A 570 -8.23 8.66 -8.92
CA CYS A 570 -9.51 9.14 -8.43
C CYS A 570 -10.67 8.83 -9.40
N GLU A 571 -10.50 9.04 -10.71
CA GLU A 571 -11.53 8.69 -11.69
C GLU A 571 -11.77 7.17 -11.72
N GLU A 572 -10.73 6.34 -11.63
CA GLU A 572 -10.84 4.89 -11.53
C GLU A 572 -11.60 4.41 -10.27
N ASN A 573 -11.30 4.99 -9.10
CA ASN A 573 -11.67 4.40 -7.80
C ASN A 573 -12.81 5.16 -7.08
N ILE A 574 -12.97 6.48 -7.27
CA ILE A 574 -13.94 7.35 -6.56
C ILE A 574 -15.22 7.54 -7.40
N LYS A 575 -15.93 6.46 -7.71
CA LYS A 575 -17.10 6.45 -8.63
C LYS A 575 -18.34 7.27 -8.21
N PHE A 576 -18.28 7.99 -7.10
CA PHE A 576 -19.35 8.87 -6.61
C PHE A 576 -19.04 10.37 -6.79
N ALA A 577 -17.85 10.71 -7.31
CA ALA A 577 -17.44 12.07 -7.65
C ALA A 577 -17.02 12.13 -9.13
N THR A 578 -17.09 13.31 -9.74
CA THR A 578 -16.55 13.55 -11.09
C THR A 578 -15.15 14.15 -10.98
N VAL A 579 -14.10 13.35 -11.16
CA VAL A 579 -12.71 13.81 -11.11
C VAL A 579 -12.12 13.91 -12.51
N LYS A 580 -11.27 14.91 -12.75
CA LYS A 580 -10.60 15.14 -14.04
C LYS A 580 -9.16 15.61 -13.83
N HIS A 581 -8.26 15.29 -14.76
CA HIS A 581 -6.95 15.92 -14.84
C HIS A 581 -7.05 17.38 -15.32
N ASN A 582 -6.16 18.25 -14.86
CA ASN A 582 -5.98 19.61 -15.37
C ASN A 582 -4.50 19.93 -15.64
N ASP A 583 -4.22 20.83 -16.58
CA ASP A 583 -2.86 21.36 -16.77
C ASP A 583 -2.41 22.20 -15.54
N ILE A 584 -1.10 22.41 -15.39
CA ILE A 584 -0.49 23.32 -14.37
C ILE A 584 -0.92 24.79 -14.52
N GLN A 585 -1.57 25.12 -15.65
CA GLN A 585 -2.05 26.43 -16.01
C GLN A 585 -3.51 26.30 -16.50
N PRO A 586 -4.39 27.29 -16.24
CA PRO A 586 -5.81 27.21 -16.59
C PRO A 586 -6.07 27.14 -18.12
N PRO A 587 -7.26 26.68 -18.55
CA PRO A 587 -8.50 26.55 -17.77
C PRO A 587 -8.72 25.21 -17.05
N LEU A 588 -9.49 25.26 -15.96
CA LEU A 588 -10.13 24.07 -15.37
C LEU A 588 -11.05 23.37 -16.39
N PRO A 589 -11.12 22.03 -16.40
CA PRO A 589 -11.90 21.22 -17.34
C PRO A 589 -13.42 21.20 -17.02
N PHE A 590 -13.97 22.35 -16.62
CA PHE A 590 -15.31 22.55 -16.09
C PHE A 590 -15.98 23.79 -16.70
N GLU A 591 -17.30 23.85 -16.63
CA GLU A 591 -18.10 24.89 -17.29
C GLU A 591 -18.15 26.21 -16.50
N ASN A 592 -18.51 27.29 -17.20
CA ASN A 592 -18.64 28.61 -16.60
C ASN A 592 -19.86 28.65 -15.67
N ASN A 593 -19.70 29.17 -14.45
CA ASN A 593 -20.76 29.23 -13.44
C ASN A 593 -21.31 27.86 -12.96
N GLN A 594 -20.53 26.78 -13.09
CA GLN A 594 -20.91 25.43 -12.66
C GLN A 594 -20.97 25.23 -11.13
N PHE A 595 -20.08 25.88 -10.37
CA PHE A 595 -19.86 25.54 -8.95
C PHE A 595 -20.42 26.56 -7.95
N ASP A 596 -20.83 26.03 -6.80
CA ASP A 596 -21.40 26.78 -5.70
C ASP A 596 -20.37 27.01 -4.60
N LEU A 597 -19.48 26.03 -4.43
CA LEU A 597 -18.30 26.05 -3.57
C LEU A 597 -17.10 25.48 -4.35
N VAL A 598 -15.98 26.19 -4.32
CA VAL A 598 -14.65 25.68 -4.72
C VAL A 598 -13.78 25.65 -3.47
N ASN A 599 -13.31 24.45 -3.11
CA ASN A 599 -12.29 24.22 -2.10
C ASN A 599 -10.90 24.24 -2.77
N ALA A 600 -9.96 25.00 -2.23
CA ALA A 600 -8.60 25.13 -2.73
C ALA A 600 -7.61 25.23 -1.55
N VAL A 601 -7.55 24.15 -0.76
CA VAL A 601 -6.70 24.05 0.44
C VAL A 601 -5.31 23.57 0.04
N SER A 602 -4.27 24.32 0.46
CA SER A 602 -2.87 24.07 0.09
C SER A 602 -2.59 24.03 -1.41
N VAL A 603 -3.25 24.89 -2.20
CA VAL A 603 -2.99 25.04 -3.65
C VAL A 603 -2.16 26.30 -3.92
N PHE A 604 -2.74 27.47 -3.62
CA PHE A 604 -2.09 28.78 -3.81
C PHE A 604 -0.87 28.99 -2.90
N THR A 605 -0.57 28.06 -2.00
CA THR A 605 0.68 27.99 -1.24
C THR A 605 1.89 27.52 -2.05
N HIS A 606 1.69 27.00 -3.27
CA HIS A 606 2.77 26.47 -4.13
C HIS A 606 2.83 27.13 -5.52
N LEU A 607 1.93 28.09 -5.80
CA LEU A 607 1.83 28.76 -7.10
C LEU A 607 2.67 30.04 -7.18
N ARG A 608 3.34 30.25 -8.31
CA ARG A 608 4.00 31.52 -8.68
C ARG A 608 2.99 32.68 -8.81
N LEU A 609 3.43 33.93 -8.69
CA LEU A 609 2.56 35.11 -8.73
C LEU A 609 1.68 35.18 -9.98
N ASP A 610 2.26 34.93 -11.15
CA ASP A 610 1.56 34.92 -12.43
C ASP A 610 0.42 33.88 -12.42
N LEU A 611 0.71 32.67 -11.96
CA LEU A 611 -0.28 31.60 -11.85
C LEU A 611 -1.35 31.89 -10.80
N GLN A 612 -1.05 32.65 -9.73
CA GLN A 612 -2.05 33.06 -8.74
C GLN A 612 -3.14 33.91 -9.39
N HIS A 613 -2.77 34.90 -10.21
CA HIS A 613 -3.74 35.71 -10.95
C HIS A 613 -4.54 34.88 -11.98
N LEU A 614 -3.87 34.00 -12.74
CA LEU A 614 -4.54 33.14 -13.73
C LEU A 614 -5.56 32.19 -13.07
N TRP A 615 -5.18 31.50 -11.99
CA TRP A 615 -6.07 30.57 -11.29
C TRP A 615 -7.14 31.27 -10.45
N ALA A 616 -6.86 32.44 -9.86
CA ALA A 616 -7.89 33.26 -9.20
C ALA A 616 -9.00 33.65 -10.19
N TRP A 617 -8.63 33.99 -11.44
CA TRP A 617 -9.60 34.24 -12.49
C TRP A 617 -10.34 32.97 -12.94
N ASP A 618 -9.67 31.84 -13.16
CA ASP A 618 -10.37 30.65 -13.67
C ASP A 618 -11.32 30.04 -12.63
N ILE A 619 -11.00 30.16 -11.33
CA ILE A 619 -11.94 29.87 -10.25
C ILE A 619 -13.12 30.84 -10.27
N TYR A 620 -12.89 32.14 -10.53
CA TYR A 620 -13.96 33.12 -10.74
C TYR A 620 -14.84 32.75 -11.96
N ARG A 621 -14.28 32.18 -13.04
CA ARG A 621 -15.03 31.70 -14.20
C ARG A 621 -15.97 30.54 -13.85
N VAL A 622 -15.47 29.51 -13.15
CA VAL A 622 -16.27 28.29 -12.86
C VAL A 622 -17.25 28.46 -11.70
N LEU A 623 -17.03 29.39 -10.76
CA LEU A 623 -18.01 29.70 -9.72
C LEU A 623 -19.26 30.38 -10.28
N ARG A 624 -20.45 30.05 -9.76
CA ARG A 624 -21.70 30.78 -10.04
C ARG A 624 -21.72 32.15 -9.37
N PRO A 625 -22.52 33.13 -9.83
CA PRO A 625 -22.75 34.37 -9.10
C PRO A 625 -23.24 34.10 -7.67
N GLY A 626 -22.59 34.69 -6.66
CA GLY A 626 -22.81 34.38 -5.24
C GLY A 626 -22.08 33.14 -4.70
N GLY A 627 -21.46 32.33 -5.56
CA GLY A 627 -20.67 31.14 -5.19
C GLY A 627 -19.38 31.48 -4.43
N ILE A 628 -18.87 30.49 -3.69
CA ILE A 628 -17.84 30.67 -2.65
C ILE A 628 -16.52 30.00 -3.04
N LEU A 629 -15.41 30.72 -2.88
CA LEU A 629 -14.06 30.13 -2.86
C LEU A 629 -13.60 30.04 -1.40
N PHE A 630 -13.32 28.82 -0.96
CA PHE A 630 -12.76 28.47 0.35
C PHE A 630 -11.31 28.02 0.11
N MET A 631 -10.33 28.75 0.63
CA MET A 631 -8.92 28.56 0.27
C MET A 631 -7.97 28.87 1.43
N THR A 632 -6.72 28.42 1.32
CA THR A 632 -5.65 28.72 2.29
C THR A 632 -4.39 29.28 1.64
N LEU A 633 -3.66 30.12 2.39
CA LEU A 633 -2.39 30.76 1.99
C LEU A 633 -1.40 30.78 3.16
N HIS A 634 -0.09 30.91 2.89
CA HIS A 634 0.88 31.21 3.94
C HIS A 634 0.84 32.71 4.27
N GLY A 635 0.23 33.05 5.40
CA GLY A 635 0.17 34.42 5.90
C GLY A 635 1.51 34.94 6.44
N PRO A 636 1.55 36.18 6.97
CA PRO A 636 2.75 36.82 7.51
C PRO A 636 3.54 35.99 8.55
N GLN A 637 2.88 35.07 9.27
CA GLN A 637 3.49 34.18 10.26
C GLN A 637 4.53 33.21 9.69
N PHE A 638 4.57 32.98 8.38
CA PHE A 638 5.54 32.08 7.74
C PHE A 638 6.85 32.78 7.35
N PHE A 639 6.88 34.12 7.27
CA PHE A 639 8.10 34.86 6.90
C PHE A 639 9.32 34.63 7.83
N PRO A 640 9.18 34.42 9.16
CA PRO A 640 10.31 34.04 10.01
C PRO A 640 10.95 32.70 9.62
N ILE A 641 10.15 31.70 9.25
CA ILE A 641 10.65 30.39 8.78
C ILE A 641 11.49 30.58 7.52
N VAL A 642 11.06 31.45 6.61
CA VAL A 642 11.79 31.80 5.38
C VAL A 642 13.11 32.51 5.68
N TYR A 643 13.12 33.43 6.66
CA TYR A 643 14.34 34.09 7.11
C TYR A 643 15.37 33.07 7.64
N ASP A 644 14.93 32.10 8.45
CA ASP A 644 15.79 31.05 8.98
C ASP A 644 16.27 30.10 7.86
N ILE A 645 15.41 29.76 6.89
CA ILE A 645 15.78 28.96 5.71
C ILE A 645 16.95 29.61 4.95
N PHE A 646 16.85 30.90 4.58
CA PHE A 646 17.96 31.63 3.95
C PHE A 646 19.24 31.65 4.80
N ARG A 647 19.09 31.57 6.13
CA ARG A 647 20.19 31.60 7.10
C ARG A 647 20.92 30.25 7.23
N THR A 648 20.33 29.14 6.78
CA THR A 648 20.96 27.80 6.83
C THR A 648 22.06 27.56 5.79
N GLY A 649 22.20 28.44 4.79
CA GLY A 649 23.24 28.34 3.75
C GLY A 649 22.91 27.41 2.57
N ASN A 650 21.70 26.86 2.52
CA ASN A 650 21.19 26.15 1.36
C ASN A 650 21.00 27.09 0.15
N THR A 651 21.15 26.58 -1.07
CA THR A 651 20.80 27.31 -2.29
C THR A 651 19.31 27.24 -2.57
N HIS A 652 18.62 28.36 -2.45
CA HIS A 652 17.22 28.56 -2.83
C HIS A 652 17.13 29.60 -3.95
N GLN A 653 16.19 29.42 -4.87
CA GLN A 653 15.71 30.52 -5.70
C GLN A 653 14.57 31.23 -4.98
N ALA A 654 14.48 32.54 -5.15
CA ALA A 654 13.47 33.36 -4.49
C ALA A 654 13.07 34.53 -5.38
N GLU A 655 11.76 34.73 -5.55
CA GLU A 655 11.17 35.82 -6.31
C GLU A 655 10.28 36.64 -5.36
N MET A 656 10.64 37.91 -5.15
CA MET A 656 9.94 38.79 -4.21
C MET A 656 9.32 39.98 -4.95
N TYR A 657 8.05 40.27 -4.64
CA TYR A 657 7.20 41.17 -5.42
C TYR A 657 6.47 42.16 -4.49
N SER A 658 6.63 43.45 -4.74
CA SER A 658 5.79 44.51 -4.18
C SER A 658 4.47 44.62 -4.96
N ILE A 659 3.34 44.64 -4.26
CA ILE A 659 1.99 44.63 -4.86
C ILE A 659 1.14 45.75 -4.23
N GLY A 660 0.94 46.84 -4.96
CA GLY A 660 0.38 48.07 -4.38
C GLY A 660 1.34 48.74 -3.39
N GLU A 661 0.83 49.57 -2.48
CA GLU A 661 1.66 50.38 -1.56
C GLU A 661 2.23 49.58 -0.38
N GLU A 662 1.49 48.61 0.17
CA GLU A 662 1.89 47.81 1.34
C GLU A 662 1.92 46.28 1.10
N GLY A 663 1.63 45.82 -0.12
CA GLY A 663 1.63 44.39 -0.45
C GLY A 663 3.03 43.85 -0.70
N LEU A 664 3.31 42.69 -0.12
CA LEU A 664 4.48 41.87 -0.41
C LEU A 664 4.01 40.44 -0.68
N PHE A 665 4.48 39.88 -1.78
CA PHE A 665 4.38 38.47 -2.13
C PHE A 665 5.79 37.90 -2.28
N LEU A 666 6.01 36.67 -1.84
CA LEU A 666 7.30 36.00 -1.88
C LEU A 666 7.12 34.54 -2.31
N TYR A 667 7.78 34.16 -3.39
CA TYR A 667 7.85 32.79 -3.89
C TYR A 667 9.26 32.23 -3.68
N LEU A 668 9.35 30.95 -3.29
CA LEU A 668 10.57 30.23 -2.99
C LEU A 668 10.59 28.90 -3.73
N ASP A 669 11.76 28.52 -4.23
CA ASP A 669 12.06 27.23 -4.84
C ASP A 669 13.31 26.63 -4.17
N HIS A 670 13.16 25.40 -3.68
CA HIS A 670 14.19 24.58 -3.06
C HIS A 670 14.53 23.39 -3.96
N GLN A 671 15.71 23.47 -4.57
CA GLN A 671 16.40 22.41 -5.32
C GLN A 671 15.81 21.95 -6.66
N GLY A 672 14.84 22.68 -7.25
CA GLY A 672 14.66 22.69 -8.71
C GLY A 672 14.53 21.33 -9.40
N GLU A 673 13.69 20.43 -8.87
CA GLU A 673 13.27 19.23 -9.60
C GLU A 673 12.48 19.60 -10.87
N THR A 674 12.45 18.70 -11.84
CA THR A 674 12.24 19.01 -13.27
C THR A 674 10.84 19.50 -13.67
N ASP A 675 9.86 19.46 -12.77
CA ASP A 675 8.49 19.98 -12.95
C ASP A 675 8.28 21.38 -12.35
N GLY A 676 9.18 21.84 -11.47
CA GLY A 676 9.29 23.23 -10.99
C GLY A 676 8.17 23.73 -10.06
N GLN A 677 7.14 22.92 -9.78
CA GLN A 677 6.06 23.22 -8.83
C GLN A 677 5.56 21.96 -8.14
N GLY A 678 5.91 21.77 -6.86
CA GLY A 678 5.46 20.65 -6.02
C GLY A 678 5.37 21.03 -4.55
N GLN A 679 4.53 20.32 -3.79
CA GLN A 679 4.21 20.64 -2.39
C GLN A 679 5.43 20.69 -1.45
N HIS A 680 6.49 19.94 -1.77
CA HIS A 680 7.68 19.77 -0.94
C HIS A 680 8.86 20.67 -1.36
N THR A 681 8.82 21.25 -2.56
CA THR A 681 9.93 22.00 -3.15
C THR A 681 9.68 23.50 -3.26
N VAL A 682 8.42 23.95 -3.37
CA VAL A 682 8.10 25.38 -3.57
C VAL A 682 7.10 25.93 -2.55
N ALA A 683 7.26 27.20 -2.18
CA ALA A 683 6.42 27.88 -1.20
C ALA A 683 6.13 29.35 -1.59
N ALA A 684 4.86 29.73 -1.54
CA ALA A 684 4.36 31.08 -1.79
C ALA A 684 3.80 31.69 -0.50
N LEU A 685 4.17 32.94 -0.18
CA LEU A 685 3.80 33.68 1.02
C LEU A 685 3.19 35.05 0.68
N HIS A 686 2.24 35.48 1.50
CA HIS A 686 1.38 36.64 1.22
C HIS A 686 1.26 37.57 2.43
N THR A 687 1.42 38.88 2.21
CA THR A 687 0.82 39.88 3.11
C THR A 687 -0.67 40.06 2.83
N PRO A 688 -1.45 40.63 3.78
CA PRO A 688 -2.89 40.83 3.58
C PRO A 688 -3.20 41.75 2.39
N ALA A 689 -2.37 42.77 2.14
CA ALA A 689 -2.54 43.69 1.01
C ALA A 689 -2.24 43.01 -0.34
N ALA A 690 -1.19 42.17 -0.42
CA ALA A 690 -0.91 41.38 -1.62
C ALA A 690 -2.07 40.43 -1.95
N TYR A 691 -2.58 39.70 -0.96
CA TYR A 691 -3.78 38.85 -1.13
C TYR A 691 -5.01 39.67 -1.57
N GLN A 692 -5.26 40.84 -0.96
CA GLN A 692 -6.40 41.69 -1.32
C GLN A 692 -6.33 42.15 -2.78
N GLU A 693 -5.14 42.46 -3.29
CA GLU A 693 -4.97 42.86 -4.68
C GLU A 693 -5.08 41.68 -5.67
N ILE A 694 -4.41 40.55 -5.39
CA ILE A 694 -4.48 39.34 -6.25
C ILE A 694 -5.92 38.83 -6.39
N PHE A 695 -6.69 38.83 -5.29
CA PHE A 695 -8.06 38.32 -5.23
C PHE A 695 -9.14 39.43 -5.25
N SER A 696 -8.77 40.66 -5.64
CA SER A 696 -9.63 41.86 -5.64
C SER A 696 -10.91 41.77 -6.47
N MET A 697 -11.00 40.78 -7.37
CA MET A 697 -12.22 40.49 -8.13
C MET A 697 -13.32 39.80 -7.29
N PHE A 698 -12.97 39.24 -6.14
CA PHE A 698 -13.92 38.61 -5.22
C PHE A 698 -14.36 39.59 -4.12
N LYS A 699 -15.59 39.41 -3.64
CA LYS A 699 -16.02 39.99 -2.38
C LYS A 699 -15.39 39.18 -1.25
N HIS A 700 -14.37 39.74 -0.58
CA HIS A 700 -13.74 39.11 0.58
C HIS A 700 -14.75 39.03 1.75
N ILE A 701 -15.16 37.82 2.15
CA ILE A 701 -16.14 37.62 3.23
C ILE A 701 -15.44 37.55 4.59
N LYS A 702 -14.41 36.70 4.71
CA LYS A 702 -13.71 36.50 5.98
C LYS A 702 -12.30 35.96 5.79
N ARG A 703 -11.40 36.41 6.66
CA ARG A 703 -10.06 35.84 6.88
C ARG A 703 -10.03 35.26 8.29
N PHE A 704 -9.39 34.10 8.44
CA PHE A 704 -9.06 33.48 9.71
C PHE A 704 -7.53 33.29 9.73
N PRO A 705 -6.77 34.23 10.31
CA PRO A 705 -5.32 34.10 10.36
C PRO A 705 -4.94 32.95 11.31
N GLN A 706 -3.85 32.24 10.99
CA GLN A 706 -3.38 31.08 11.76
C GLN A 706 -4.52 30.06 12.02
N SER A 707 -5.16 29.58 10.96
CA SER A 707 -6.28 28.64 11.06
C SER A 707 -5.82 27.25 11.50
N THR A 708 -6.75 26.42 11.98
CA THR A 708 -6.46 24.99 12.27
C THR A 708 -6.35 24.14 11.00
N MET A 709 -6.49 24.72 9.81
CA MET A 709 -6.25 24.04 8.53
C MET A 709 -4.78 24.11 8.15
N ALA A 710 -4.32 23.07 7.46
CA ALA A 710 -3.04 23.05 6.73
C ALA A 710 -1.86 23.65 7.53
N ASN A 711 -1.62 23.12 8.73
CA ASN A 711 -0.46 23.45 9.59
C ASN A 711 -0.32 24.95 9.93
N GLY A 712 -1.43 25.65 10.17
CA GLY A 712 -1.40 27.06 10.60
C GLY A 712 -1.46 28.09 9.46
N GLN A 713 -1.83 27.66 8.26
CA GLN A 713 -2.10 28.57 7.13
C GLN A 713 -3.25 29.54 7.44
N ASP A 714 -3.23 30.69 6.79
CA ASP A 714 -4.35 31.62 6.81
C ASP A 714 -5.47 31.10 5.92
N LEU A 715 -6.70 31.06 6.44
CA LEU A 715 -7.88 30.61 5.72
C LEU A 715 -8.72 31.79 5.26
N TYR A 716 -9.15 31.75 4.00
CA TYR A 716 -9.92 32.82 3.37
C TYR A 716 -11.21 32.26 2.77
N ILE A 717 -12.30 33.01 2.99
CA ILE A 717 -13.60 32.76 2.37
C ILE A 717 -13.94 33.98 1.52
N LEU A 718 -14.04 33.73 0.22
CA LEU A 718 -14.27 34.68 -0.86
C LEU A 718 -15.61 34.38 -1.52
N GLN A 719 -16.29 35.41 -2.04
CA GLN A 719 -17.56 35.26 -2.76
C GLN A 719 -17.49 35.93 -4.14
N LYS A 720 -17.90 35.23 -5.19
CA LYS A 720 -18.15 35.84 -6.50
C LYS A 720 -19.36 36.79 -6.38
N PRO A 721 -19.27 38.07 -6.80
CA PRO A 721 -20.39 39.01 -6.69
C PRO A 721 -21.69 38.47 -7.31
N ILE A 722 -22.83 38.76 -6.66
CA ILE A 722 -24.17 38.36 -7.14
C ILE A 722 -24.60 39.23 -8.33
N SER A 723 -24.19 40.50 -8.36
CA SER A 723 -24.37 41.40 -9.49
C SER A 723 -23.27 42.46 -9.56
N GLY A 724 -22.85 42.80 -10.79
CA GLY A 724 -21.82 43.80 -11.06
C GLY A 724 -20.38 43.26 -11.03
N GLY A 725 -19.60 43.64 -12.05
CA GLY A 725 -18.19 43.29 -12.21
C GLY A 725 -17.96 42.16 -13.20
N LEU A 726 -17.79 42.49 -14.48
CA LEU A 726 -17.06 41.59 -15.38
C LEU A 726 -15.57 41.68 -15.04
N VAL A 727 -14.99 40.50 -14.83
CA VAL A 727 -13.56 40.27 -14.63
C VAL A 727 -13.16 39.53 -15.89
N ALA A 728 -12.50 40.20 -16.83
CA ALA A 728 -12.26 39.61 -18.13
C ALA A 728 -11.08 38.62 -18.11
N GLN A 729 -10.96 37.85 -19.19
CA GLN A 729 -10.30 36.55 -19.18
C GLN A 729 -8.80 36.67 -19.51
N PRO A 730 -7.89 36.21 -18.63
CA PRO A 730 -6.55 35.80 -19.05
C PRO A 730 -6.68 34.58 -19.95
N LEU A 731 -6.39 34.74 -21.24
CA LEU A 731 -6.66 33.73 -22.24
C LEU A 731 -5.45 32.81 -22.49
N ARG A 732 -5.73 31.55 -22.85
CA ARG A 732 -4.72 30.55 -23.22
C ARG A 732 -5.09 29.82 -24.50
N ARG A 733 -4.04 29.45 -25.24
CA ARG A 733 -4.10 28.95 -26.61
C ARG A 733 -4.55 27.49 -26.64
N LYS A 734 -5.49 27.15 -27.53
CA LYS A 734 -5.76 25.74 -27.87
C LYS A 734 -4.58 25.19 -28.68
N LYS A 735 -4.13 23.98 -28.35
CA LYS A 735 -3.48 23.08 -29.32
C LYS A 735 -4.56 22.24 -29.99
N GLU A 736 -4.48 22.09 -31.30
CA GLU A 736 -5.21 21.06 -32.04
C GLU A 736 -4.30 19.84 -32.24
N GLU A 737 -4.77 18.63 -31.92
CA GLU A 737 -3.97 17.41 -32.06
C GLU A 737 -3.90 16.90 -33.51
N GLY A 738 -2.98 17.48 -34.29
CA GLY A 738 -2.67 17.09 -35.67
C GLY A 738 -1.65 15.95 -35.81
N ARG A 739 -1.97 14.72 -35.38
CA ARG A 739 -1.26 13.44 -35.68
C ARG A 739 0.27 13.37 -35.41
N ARG A 740 0.63 12.54 -34.41
CA ARG A 740 1.85 11.68 -34.31
C ARG A 740 3.06 12.02 -35.21
N LYS A 741 4.17 12.41 -34.55
CA LYS A 741 5.48 11.76 -34.72
C LYS A 741 6.35 11.95 -33.47
N LYS A 742 7.27 11.02 -33.22
CA LYS A 742 8.37 11.19 -32.24
C LYS A 742 9.52 11.92 -32.93
N GLU A 743 10.21 12.80 -32.21
CA GLU A 743 11.66 12.96 -32.29
C GLU A 743 12.15 13.74 -31.05
N GLU A 744 13.31 13.35 -30.51
CA GLU A 744 13.93 13.98 -29.34
C GLU A 744 14.92 15.06 -29.80
N VAL A 745 14.91 16.25 -29.17
CA VAL A 745 15.92 17.28 -29.44
C VAL A 745 16.47 17.86 -28.14
N PHE A 746 17.71 17.48 -27.81
CA PHE A 746 18.52 18.15 -26.79
C PHE A 746 18.90 19.55 -27.30
N ILE A 747 18.66 20.60 -26.50
CA ILE A 747 19.26 21.93 -26.71
C ILE A 747 20.04 22.32 -25.46
N LYS A 748 21.37 22.42 -25.60
CA LYS A 748 22.23 23.08 -24.61
C LYS A 748 22.03 24.60 -24.70
N SER A 749 21.82 25.26 -23.58
CA SER A 749 21.93 26.71 -23.46
C SER A 749 23.08 27.09 -22.52
N GLU A 750 24.25 27.41 -23.09
CA GLU A 750 25.32 28.07 -22.33
C GLU A 750 24.95 29.54 -22.12
N VAL A 751 24.32 29.85 -20.97
CA VAL A 751 24.05 31.23 -20.55
C VAL A 751 24.87 31.54 -19.31
N ARG A 752 25.80 32.49 -19.43
CA ARG A 752 26.54 33.04 -18.28
C ARG A 752 25.60 33.84 -17.38
N SER A 753 25.15 33.23 -16.28
CA SER A 753 24.46 33.94 -15.21
C SER A 753 25.42 34.91 -14.51
N GLN A 754 25.00 36.16 -14.34
CA GLN A 754 25.68 37.08 -13.42
C GLN A 754 25.30 36.71 -11.99
N LYS A 755 26.25 36.10 -11.26
CA LYS A 755 26.12 35.91 -9.81
C LYS A 755 26.06 37.27 -9.10
N LEU A 756 25.01 37.48 -8.30
CA LEU A 756 25.07 38.40 -7.16
C LEU A 756 25.62 37.62 -5.95
N GLU A 757 26.94 37.64 -5.76
CA GLU A 757 27.55 37.15 -4.52
C GLU A 757 27.32 38.14 -3.38
N VAL A 758 26.24 37.94 -2.62
CA VAL A 758 26.01 38.67 -1.36
C VAL A 758 27.02 38.19 -0.31
N LYS A 759 28.16 38.88 -0.21
CA LYS A 759 29.27 38.49 0.67
C LYS A 759 29.02 38.89 2.13
N ASN A 760 28.62 37.90 2.93
CA ASN A 760 28.77 37.78 4.38
C ASN A 760 28.95 39.08 5.18
N PHE A 761 27.86 39.61 5.74
CA PHE A 761 27.93 40.33 7.01
C PHE A 761 28.25 39.32 8.12
N GLY A 762 29.54 39.01 8.31
CA GLY A 762 29.95 37.83 9.06
C GLY A 762 31.43 37.78 9.46
N LYS A 763 31.95 38.87 10.03
CA LYS A 763 33.18 38.84 10.84
C LYS A 763 32.86 39.10 12.30
N LYS A 764 33.06 38.09 13.15
CA LYS A 764 33.42 38.33 14.55
C LYS A 764 34.91 38.64 14.58
N GLU A 765 35.30 39.76 15.17
CA GLU A 765 36.66 39.97 15.66
C GLU A 765 36.55 40.08 17.19
N GLU A 766 37.37 39.30 17.90
CA GLU A 766 37.37 39.28 19.37
C GLU A 766 38.23 40.43 19.88
N VAL A 767 37.62 41.37 20.61
CA VAL A 767 38.32 42.35 21.45
C VAL A 767 37.64 42.34 22.82
N GLY A 768 38.44 42.15 23.87
CA GLY A 768 37.94 41.87 25.22
C GLY A 768 37.66 43.11 26.07
N ASN A 769 36.83 42.89 27.10
CA ASN A 769 36.70 43.65 28.35
C ASN A 769 36.97 45.17 28.33
N ALA A 770 35.89 45.94 28.18
CA ALA A 770 35.71 47.18 28.95
C ALA A 770 34.23 47.35 29.33
N LYS A 771 33.97 47.90 30.53
CA LYS A 771 32.69 48.55 30.85
C LYS A 771 32.85 50.03 30.52
N GLU A 772 31.82 50.68 30.00
CA GLU A 772 31.20 51.86 30.63
C GLU A 772 29.95 52.30 29.85
N GLU A 773 29.47 53.52 30.08
CA GLU A 773 28.04 53.87 30.07
C GLU A 773 27.72 55.06 29.14
N ILE A 774 26.42 55.37 29.03
CA ILE A 774 25.88 56.74 28.87
C ILE A 774 25.88 57.43 27.47
N ILE A 775 24.65 57.76 27.05
CA ILE A 775 24.19 58.85 26.14
C ILE A 775 24.64 58.80 24.66
N GLY A 776 23.67 59.05 23.76
CA GLY A 776 23.90 59.22 22.32
C GLY A 776 23.43 60.59 21.80
N LYS A 777 23.62 60.83 20.49
CA LYS A 777 22.96 61.90 19.74
C LYS A 777 23.01 61.67 18.22
N ASN A 778 22.13 62.41 17.54
CA ASN A 778 21.91 62.60 16.11
C ASN A 778 23.07 62.29 15.15
N ILE A 779 22.73 61.74 13.98
CA ILE A 779 23.49 61.89 12.73
C ILE A 779 22.69 62.83 11.82
N GLU A 780 23.28 63.96 11.43
CA GLU A 780 22.77 64.85 10.38
C GLU A 780 23.35 64.46 9.01
N VAL A 781 22.75 64.94 7.93
CA VAL A 781 23.07 64.53 6.54
C VAL A 781 23.49 65.74 5.70
N GLU A 782 24.74 65.76 5.24
CA GLU A 782 25.20 66.45 4.03
C GLU A 782 26.34 65.62 3.37
N LYS A 783 26.35 65.27 2.06
CA LYS A 783 26.58 66.09 0.85
C LYS A 783 28.01 66.71 0.86
N ILE A 784 28.90 66.49 -0.12
CA ILE A 784 28.89 67.11 -1.47
C ILE A 784 30.07 66.62 -2.39
N LEU A 785 29.85 66.63 -3.72
CA LEU A 785 30.75 66.70 -4.91
C LEU A 785 32.09 65.91 -5.11
N ILE A 786 32.05 65.01 -6.11
CA ILE A 786 32.86 64.87 -7.37
C ILE A 786 34.18 65.68 -7.56
N SER A 787 35.26 64.97 -7.97
CA SER A 787 36.36 65.30 -8.95
C SER A 787 37.62 64.46 -8.62
N ASP A 788 38.59 64.12 -9.49
CA ASP A 788 38.69 64.02 -10.98
C ASP A 788 39.92 63.13 -11.36
N ASN A 789 40.08 62.84 -12.66
CA ASN A 789 41.31 62.38 -13.38
C ASN A 789 41.93 60.95 -13.23
N GLU A 790 42.16 60.34 -14.41
CA GLU A 790 43.38 59.62 -14.89
C GLU A 790 43.79 58.27 -14.25
N GLU A 791 44.51 57.35 -14.91
CA GLU A 791 45.28 57.38 -16.18
C GLU A 791 45.13 56.06 -17.01
N THR A 792 45.87 55.89 -18.11
CA THR A 792 45.73 54.75 -19.07
C THR A 792 47.00 53.89 -19.21
N LYS A 793 46.86 52.55 -19.39
CA LYS A 793 47.38 51.79 -20.57
C LYS A 793 47.41 50.26 -20.44
N ASN A 794 47.27 49.63 -21.62
CA ASN A 794 47.92 48.40 -22.12
C ASN A 794 48.11 47.17 -21.19
N LEU A 795 47.54 46.04 -21.64
CA LEU A 795 48.35 45.12 -22.45
C LEU A 795 47.49 44.34 -23.45
N SER A 796 47.93 44.27 -24.70
CA SER A 796 47.48 43.28 -25.68
C SER A 796 48.52 42.16 -25.79
N ASP A 797 48.13 41.06 -26.45
CA ASP A 797 48.95 40.14 -27.27
C ASP A 797 48.83 38.65 -26.90
N LYS A 798 48.00 37.91 -27.64
CA LYS A 798 48.52 37.08 -28.74
C LYS A 798 47.43 36.54 -29.67
N ILE A 799 47.81 36.44 -30.95
CA ILE A 799 47.03 35.87 -32.05
C ILE A 799 47.40 34.39 -32.21
N LEU A 800 46.41 33.55 -32.52
CA LEU A 800 46.47 32.27 -33.25
C LEU A 800 45.00 31.87 -33.51
N SER A 801 44.32 32.29 -34.56
CA SER A 801 44.51 31.93 -35.98
C SER A 801 44.63 30.42 -36.22
N ASP A 802 43.57 29.81 -36.74
CA ASP A 802 43.69 29.20 -38.06
C ASP A 802 42.36 29.27 -38.83
N SER A 803 42.40 28.98 -40.13
CA SER A 803 41.31 29.24 -41.08
C SER A 803 41.00 28.04 -41.97
N GLN A 804 39.74 27.92 -42.40
CA GLN A 804 39.46 27.50 -43.77
C GLN A 804 38.07 27.88 -44.27
N THR A 805 37.93 28.00 -45.59
CA THR A 805 36.74 28.52 -46.27
C THR A 805 36.64 27.87 -47.65
N LYS A 806 35.41 27.52 -48.09
CA LYS A 806 34.92 27.09 -49.44
C LYS A 806 33.79 26.05 -49.21
N ARG A 807 32.75 25.88 -50.05
CA ARG A 807 32.39 26.40 -51.39
C ARG A 807 30.84 26.41 -51.53
N GLN A 808 30.20 27.37 -52.22
CA GLN A 808 29.62 27.24 -53.59
C GLN A 808 28.63 26.04 -53.80
N VAL A 809 27.44 26.16 -54.45
CA VAL A 809 26.92 27.25 -55.32
C VAL A 809 25.39 27.16 -55.62
N LYS A 810 24.73 28.33 -55.76
CA LYS A 810 23.55 28.71 -56.62
C LYS A 810 22.13 28.09 -56.50
N THR A 811 21.14 29.01 -56.38
CA THR A 811 19.91 29.28 -57.20
C THR A 811 19.03 28.13 -57.71
N GLU A 812 17.69 28.23 -57.78
CA GLU A 812 16.70 29.30 -57.49
C GLU A 812 15.28 28.71 -57.51
N VAL A 813 14.31 29.37 -56.85
CA VAL A 813 12.86 29.56 -57.19
C VAL A 813 12.12 30.03 -55.91
N GLU A 814 11.00 30.73 -56.09
CA GLU A 814 10.31 31.56 -55.09
C GLU A 814 9.41 30.78 -54.12
N GLU A 815 9.34 31.22 -52.85
CA GLU A 815 8.13 31.14 -52.03
C GLU A 815 8.13 32.24 -50.94
N LEU A 816 6.94 32.78 -50.62
CA LEU A 816 6.68 33.88 -49.69
C LEU A 816 5.37 33.61 -48.92
N PRO A 817 5.21 34.11 -47.69
CA PRO A 817 6.12 34.03 -46.54
C PRO A 817 5.57 33.01 -45.50
N PHE A 818 6.43 32.40 -44.68
CA PHE A 818 5.97 31.63 -43.53
C PHE A 818 5.53 32.57 -42.39
N PHE A 819 4.31 32.38 -41.89
CA PHE A 819 3.76 33.07 -40.72
C PHE A 819 3.97 32.21 -39.46
N ASP A 820 5.04 32.46 -38.72
CA ASP A 820 5.28 31.87 -37.39
C ASP A 820 4.39 32.55 -36.33
N GLY A 821 3.10 32.22 -36.34
CA GLY A 821 2.15 32.68 -35.33
C GLY A 821 2.23 31.85 -34.05
N GLU A 822 2.99 32.31 -33.04
CA GLU A 822 3.08 31.68 -31.70
C GLU A 822 2.76 32.63 -30.53
N GLU A 823 2.42 33.89 -30.78
CA GLU A 823 2.21 34.90 -29.73
C GLU A 823 0.80 34.85 -29.10
N THR A 824 0.72 34.97 -27.77
CA THR A 824 -0.52 35.24 -27.04
C THR A 824 -0.24 36.04 -25.75
N TRP A 825 -0.90 37.19 -25.57
CA TRP A 825 -1.03 38.01 -24.33
C TRP A 825 0.22 38.61 -23.69
N LYS A 826 1.41 38.35 -24.23
CA LYS A 826 2.66 39.00 -23.83
C LYS A 826 3.20 39.85 -24.98
N PHE A 827 2.68 41.07 -25.11
CA PHE A 827 3.18 42.03 -26.10
C PHE A 827 4.56 42.54 -25.67
N ALA A 828 5.61 42.07 -26.33
CA ALA A 828 7.00 42.25 -25.95
C ALA A 828 7.75 43.16 -26.95
N GLU A 829 7.77 44.47 -26.67
CA GLU A 829 8.39 45.47 -27.55
C GLU A 829 9.83 45.81 -27.15
N LYS A 830 10.63 46.15 -28.17
CA LYS A 830 12.02 46.62 -28.04
C LYS A 830 12.06 48.15 -28.06
N ILE A 831 12.45 48.77 -26.95
CA ILE A 831 12.92 50.16 -26.96
C ILE A 831 14.36 50.15 -27.48
N LEU A 832 14.53 50.57 -28.73
CA LEU A 832 15.82 50.59 -29.42
C LEU A 832 16.69 51.76 -28.92
N PRO A 833 18.03 51.62 -28.91
CA PRO A 833 18.94 52.71 -28.55
C PRO A 833 18.75 53.93 -29.45
N GLY A 834 18.26 55.04 -28.87
CA GLY A 834 18.00 56.30 -29.59
C GLY A 834 16.60 56.45 -30.18
N SER A 835 15.69 55.49 -30.03
CA SER A 835 14.24 55.77 -30.16
C SER A 835 13.64 56.21 -28.83
N ASP A 836 14.14 55.63 -27.73
CA ASP A 836 13.74 55.80 -26.31
C ASP A 836 12.24 55.64 -25.99
N LYS A 837 11.37 55.49 -27.00
CA LYS A 837 9.95 55.14 -26.93
C LYS A 837 9.66 53.82 -27.65
N CYS A 838 8.66 53.08 -27.16
CA CYS A 838 7.88 52.08 -27.91
C CYS A 838 6.36 52.39 -27.79
N GLN A 839 5.51 51.71 -28.58
CA GLN A 839 4.07 52.00 -28.68
C GLN A 839 3.27 50.73 -29.02
N THR A 840 2.59 50.19 -28.02
CA THR A 840 1.71 49.03 -28.14
C THR A 840 0.26 49.49 -28.33
N GLU A 841 -0.47 48.93 -29.30
CA GLU A 841 -1.92 49.14 -29.45
C GLU A 841 -2.67 47.81 -29.46
N ILE A 842 -3.65 47.66 -28.57
CA ILE A 842 -4.41 46.42 -28.37
C ILE A 842 -5.90 46.74 -28.24
N LYS A 843 -6.75 45.94 -28.88
CA LYS A 843 -8.21 46.02 -28.74
C LYS A 843 -8.70 45.24 -27.54
N PHE A 844 -9.62 45.81 -26.77
CA PHE A 844 -10.27 45.13 -25.64
C PHE A 844 -11.78 45.40 -25.61
N GLN A 845 -12.55 44.42 -25.15
CA GLN A 845 -13.97 44.61 -24.84
C GLN A 845 -14.13 45.11 -23.38
N ILE A 846 -14.75 46.29 -23.21
CA ILE A 846 -15.16 46.79 -21.89
C ILE A 846 -16.65 46.51 -21.68
N GLU A 847 -16.99 45.96 -20.52
CA GLU A 847 -18.34 45.64 -20.06
C GLU A 847 -18.58 46.19 -18.64
N GLY A 848 -18.32 47.48 -18.46
CA GLY A 848 -18.58 48.19 -17.20
C GLY A 848 -17.46 48.10 -16.15
N GLN A 849 -16.26 47.62 -16.50
CA GLN A 849 -15.08 47.72 -15.65
C GLN A 849 -14.85 49.19 -15.25
N LYS A 850 -14.55 49.42 -13.97
CA LYS A 850 -14.19 50.75 -13.45
C LYS A 850 -12.68 51.03 -13.47
N ARG A 851 -11.85 50.02 -13.74
CA ARG A 851 -10.39 50.12 -13.62
C ARG A 851 -9.69 49.30 -14.70
N PHE A 852 -8.68 49.91 -15.30
CA PHE A 852 -7.70 49.27 -16.16
C PHE A 852 -6.56 48.74 -15.31
N ARG A 853 -6.00 47.57 -15.67
CA ARG A 853 -4.79 47.00 -15.09
C ARG A 853 -3.93 46.33 -16.15
N VAL A 854 -2.67 46.71 -16.19
CA VAL A 854 -1.60 46.04 -16.95
C VAL A 854 -0.38 45.88 -16.05
N TYR A 855 0.38 44.81 -16.27
CA TYR A 855 1.56 44.41 -15.51
C TYR A 855 2.75 44.29 -16.50
N PRO A 856 3.55 45.34 -16.69
CA PRO A 856 4.78 45.28 -17.47
C PRO A 856 5.84 44.45 -16.74
N GLN A 857 6.41 43.47 -17.43
CA GLN A 857 7.71 42.90 -17.11
C GLN A 857 8.76 43.61 -17.97
N ILE A 858 9.87 44.02 -17.36
CA ILE A 858 10.88 44.84 -18.03
C ILE A 858 12.27 44.21 -17.88
N GLU A 859 12.96 44.03 -19.00
CA GLU A 859 14.32 43.48 -19.06
C GLU A 859 15.23 44.43 -19.87
N PRO A 860 16.53 44.55 -19.57
CA PRO A 860 17.31 43.79 -18.60
C PRO A 860 17.32 44.42 -17.19
N ILE A 861 17.99 43.73 -16.25
CA ILE A 861 18.16 44.20 -14.87
C ILE A 861 19.15 45.38 -14.84
N ALA A 862 18.66 46.60 -14.60
CA ALA A 862 19.44 47.82 -14.39
C ALA A 862 18.58 48.92 -13.75
N ALA A 863 19.19 50.01 -13.28
CA ALA A 863 18.49 51.22 -12.85
C ALA A 863 18.23 52.15 -14.05
N TYR A 864 16.97 52.50 -14.26
CA TYR A 864 16.50 53.44 -15.29
C TYR A 864 15.08 53.90 -14.92
N SER A 865 14.65 55.07 -15.37
CA SER A 865 13.27 55.55 -15.21
C SER A 865 12.48 55.26 -16.48
N ILE A 866 11.22 54.81 -16.36
CA ILE A 866 10.28 54.70 -17.48
C ILE A 866 9.01 55.46 -17.15
N GLU A 867 8.53 56.27 -18.08
CA GLU A 867 7.16 56.78 -18.09
C GLU A 867 6.33 55.99 -19.11
N CYS A 868 5.12 55.58 -18.74
CA CYS A 868 4.14 55.06 -19.70
C CYS A 868 2.97 56.02 -19.80
N GLU A 869 2.77 56.60 -20.98
CA GLU A 869 1.50 57.22 -21.36
C GLU A 869 0.51 56.13 -21.77
N ILE A 870 -0.67 56.13 -21.15
CA ILE A 870 -1.73 55.17 -21.45
C ILE A 870 -2.98 55.93 -21.91
N GLU A 871 -3.42 55.60 -23.12
CA GLU A 871 -4.71 56.06 -23.66
C GLU A 871 -5.68 54.87 -23.77
N ILE A 872 -6.92 55.07 -23.33
CA ILE A 872 -8.03 54.14 -23.55
C ILE A 872 -9.03 54.87 -24.45
N ILE A 873 -9.21 54.40 -25.67
CA ILE A 873 -9.87 55.08 -26.77
C ILE A 873 -11.05 54.22 -27.21
N LYS A 874 -12.26 54.78 -27.26
CA LYS A 874 -13.41 54.07 -27.85
C LYS A 874 -13.17 53.74 -29.32
N SER A 875 -13.49 52.52 -29.74
CA SER A 875 -13.44 52.15 -31.16
C SER A 875 -14.62 52.69 -31.98
N GLU A 876 -15.74 53.02 -31.35
CA GLU A 876 -16.97 53.47 -32.05
C GLU A 876 -16.93 54.92 -32.56
N ASP A 877 -16.25 55.82 -31.83
CA ASP A 877 -16.25 57.27 -32.09
C ASP A 877 -14.85 57.91 -31.98
N GLY A 878 -13.81 57.10 -31.73
CA GLY A 878 -12.42 57.55 -31.55
C GLY A 878 -12.18 58.37 -30.26
N LYS A 879 -13.16 58.47 -29.37
CA LYS A 879 -13.05 59.33 -28.19
C LYS A 879 -12.24 58.67 -27.08
N ILE A 880 -11.23 59.40 -26.61
CA ILE A 880 -10.45 59.06 -25.42
C ILE A 880 -11.37 59.04 -24.18
N LEU A 881 -11.44 57.89 -23.51
CA LEU A 881 -12.07 57.69 -22.21
C LEU A 881 -11.12 58.03 -21.06
N VAL A 882 -9.83 57.73 -21.25
CA VAL A 882 -8.74 57.90 -20.29
C VAL A 882 -7.48 58.26 -21.07
N GLN A 883 -6.74 59.28 -20.63
CA GLN A 883 -5.33 59.51 -20.98
C GLN A 883 -4.58 59.83 -19.69
N LYS A 884 -3.51 59.09 -19.39
CA LYS A 884 -2.74 59.26 -18.16
C LYS A 884 -1.30 58.79 -18.36
N THR A 885 -0.34 59.66 -18.05
CA THR A 885 1.07 59.27 -17.91
C THR A 885 1.33 58.77 -16.49
N ILE A 886 2.06 57.67 -16.37
CA ILE A 886 2.48 57.09 -15.09
C ILE A 886 3.99 56.82 -15.16
N ALA A 887 4.74 57.47 -14.28
CA ALA A 887 6.15 57.15 -14.05
C ALA A 887 6.27 55.87 -13.22
N PHE A 888 7.10 54.95 -13.68
CA PHE A 888 7.48 53.74 -12.96
C PHE A 888 8.91 53.89 -12.43
N ASN A 889 9.08 53.63 -11.13
CA ASN A 889 10.35 53.22 -10.54
C ASN A 889 11.51 54.25 -10.66
N HIS A 890 11.21 55.57 -10.53
CA HIS A 890 12.24 56.62 -10.51
C HIS A 890 13.41 56.27 -9.58
N ASN A 891 14.63 56.26 -10.12
CA ASN A 891 15.89 55.94 -9.42
C ASN A 891 15.99 54.52 -8.81
N HIS A 892 15.16 53.58 -9.24
CA HIS A 892 15.16 52.20 -8.76
C HIS A 892 15.55 51.19 -9.86
N ILE A 893 15.88 49.96 -9.45
CA ILE A 893 16.30 48.88 -10.34
C ILE A 893 15.06 48.19 -10.93
N PHE A 894 15.01 48.03 -12.25
CA PHE A 894 14.08 47.14 -12.96
C PHE A 894 14.65 45.73 -13.11
N GLY A 895 13.79 44.76 -13.47
CA GLY A 895 14.21 43.39 -13.72
C GLY A 895 13.05 42.42 -13.89
N LYS A 896 13.37 41.14 -14.15
CA LYS A 896 12.42 40.04 -14.41
C LYS A 896 11.27 39.91 -13.39
N THR A 897 11.50 40.31 -12.15
CA THR A 897 10.56 40.21 -11.01
C THR A 897 9.78 41.50 -10.74
N ASN A 898 10.07 42.62 -11.39
CA ASN A 898 9.50 43.92 -10.99
C ASN A 898 8.29 44.30 -11.86
N TYR A 899 7.15 43.66 -11.58
CA TYR A 899 5.85 44.07 -12.14
C TYR A 899 5.36 45.36 -11.48
N ALA A 900 5.41 46.49 -12.18
CA ALA A 900 4.77 47.72 -11.73
C ALA A 900 3.25 47.63 -11.98
N VAL A 901 2.41 47.52 -10.96
CA VAL A 901 0.94 47.43 -11.16
C VAL A 901 0.41 48.76 -11.70
N VAL A 902 -0.02 48.78 -12.96
CA VAL A 902 -0.48 50.01 -13.62
C VAL A 902 -2.01 50.11 -13.52
N GLU A 903 -2.50 50.78 -12.48
CA GLU A 903 -3.93 50.97 -12.26
C GLU A 903 -4.44 52.36 -12.69
N ILE A 904 -5.53 52.38 -13.47
CA ILE A 904 -6.19 53.62 -13.90
C ILE A 904 -7.71 53.46 -13.83
N GLU A 905 -8.42 54.43 -13.28
CA GLU A 905 -9.89 54.41 -13.30
C GLU A 905 -10.43 54.73 -14.69
N ILE A 906 -11.39 53.91 -15.15
CA ILE A 906 -12.10 54.07 -16.43
C ILE A 906 -13.52 54.57 -16.13
N PRO A 907 -14.03 55.60 -16.85
CA PRO A 907 -15.45 55.91 -16.87
C PRO A 907 -16.28 54.66 -17.23
N ARG A 908 -17.43 54.46 -16.57
CA ARG A 908 -18.28 53.28 -16.78
C ARG A 908 -18.78 53.23 -18.24
N TYR A 909 -18.16 52.37 -19.05
CA TYR A 909 -18.41 52.20 -20.47
C TYR A 909 -18.78 50.74 -20.81
N PHE A 910 -19.43 50.52 -21.95
CA PHE A 910 -19.76 49.21 -22.49
C PHE A 910 -19.55 49.26 -24.01
N GLY A 911 -18.59 48.51 -24.55
CA GLY A 911 -18.19 48.53 -25.96
C GLY A 911 -16.69 48.22 -26.17
N GLU A 912 -16.27 48.17 -27.43
CA GLU A 912 -14.86 47.96 -27.80
C GLU A 912 -14.04 49.24 -27.57
N VAL A 913 -12.81 49.07 -27.07
CA VAL A 913 -11.78 50.11 -26.99
C VAL A 913 -10.49 49.65 -27.64
N VAL A 914 -9.71 50.60 -28.14
CA VAL A 914 -8.26 50.46 -28.36
C VAL A 914 -7.56 51.04 -27.12
N VAL A 915 -6.62 50.29 -26.55
CA VAL A 915 -5.68 50.79 -25.55
C VAL A 915 -4.31 50.96 -26.18
N ARG A 916 -3.75 52.16 -26.04
CA ARG A 916 -2.40 52.53 -26.47
C ARG A 916 -1.49 52.64 -25.25
N LEU A 917 -0.35 51.96 -25.27
CA LEU A 917 0.69 52.01 -24.23
C LEU A 917 1.98 52.55 -24.82
N ASN A 918 2.34 53.77 -24.43
CA ASN A 918 3.51 54.51 -24.89
C ASN A 918 4.59 54.50 -23.79
N ALA A 919 5.40 53.46 -23.70
CA ALA A 919 6.54 53.43 -22.76
C ALA A 919 7.73 54.23 -23.30
N VAL A 920 8.27 55.13 -22.47
CA VAL A 920 9.40 56.02 -22.75
C VAL A 920 10.44 55.87 -21.63
N ILE A 921 11.70 55.65 -21.98
CA ILE A 921 12.81 55.68 -21.01
C ILE A 921 13.16 57.15 -20.74
N THR A 922 12.95 57.61 -19.52
CA THR A 922 13.18 59.02 -19.13
C THR A 922 14.51 59.24 -18.42
N ASP A 923 15.18 58.18 -17.94
CA ASP A 923 16.55 58.22 -17.40
C ASP A 923 17.25 56.86 -17.57
N ARG A 924 18.56 56.84 -17.83
CA ARG A 924 19.40 55.64 -18.05
C ARG A 924 20.56 55.58 -17.04
N ILE A 925 20.24 55.36 -15.77
CA ILE A 925 21.17 55.50 -14.61
C ILE A 925 22.28 54.45 -14.61
N SER A 926 21.94 53.16 -14.80
CA SER A 926 22.90 52.05 -14.88
C SER A 926 22.68 51.16 -16.11
N LEU A 927 21.84 51.60 -17.04
CA LEU A 927 21.55 50.93 -18.31
C LEU A 927 22.53 51.46 -19.37
N ALA A 928 23.28 50.59 -20.04
CA ALA A 928 24.30 51.06 -20.98
C ALA A 928 23.65 51.75 -22.21
N ALA A 929 24.30 52.78 -22.75
CA ALA A 929 23.75 53.65 -23.80
C ALA A 929 23.42 52.96 -25.15
N LYS A 930 23.80 51.68 -25.33
CA LYS A 930 23.45 50.84 -26.49
C LYS A 930 22.65 49.59 -26.11
N GLN A 931 22.16 49.51 -24.88
CA GLN A 931 21.41 48.38 -24.37
C GLN A 931 19.92 48.58 -24.71
N GLU A 932 19.37 47.60 -25.43
CA GLU A 932 17.93 47.49 -25.67
C GLU A 932 17.20 47.24 -24.34
N VAL A 933 15.95 47.69 -24.26
CA VAL A 933 15.01 47.33 -23.19
C VAL A 933 13.82 46.61 -23.81
N MET A 934 13.50 45.44 -23.30
CA MET A 934 12.25 44.74 -23.57
C MET A 934 11.20 45.21 -22.58
N VAL A 935 10.05 45.69 -23.06
CA VAL A 935 8.85 45.91 -22.24
C VAL A 935 7.80 44.88 -22.66
N SER A 936 7.39 44.03 -21.72
CA SER A 936 6.44 42.94 -21.93
C SER A 936 5.15 43.18 -21.15
N TRP A 937 4.08 43.58 -21.82
CA TRP A 937 2.80 43.88 -21.18
C TRP A 937 1.95 42.63 -20.96
N ASN A 938 1.44 42.43 -19.74
CA ASN A 938 0.52 41.36 -19.38
C ASN A 938 -0.80 41.96 -18.84
N PHE A 939 -1.95 41.50 -19.34
CA PHE A 939 -3.26 42.11 -19.06
C PHE A 939 -4.15 41.13 -18.27
N ALA A 940 -4.18 41.26 -16.94
CA ALA A 940 -4.92 40.32 -16.09
C ALA A 940 -6.46 40.48 -16.15
N ASN A 941 -6.96 41.62 -16.65
CA ASN A 941 -8.35 42.05 -16.48
C ASN A 941 -9.12 42.35 -17.79
N PHE A 942 -8.56 42.07 -18.97
CA PHE A 942 -9.14 42.42 -20.27
C PHE A 942 -9.07 41.28 -21.29
N ALA A 943 -10.14 41.11 -22.08
CA ALA A 943 -10.21 40.16 -23.19
C ALA A 943 -10.17 40.92 -24.53
N GLU A 944 -9.33 40.42 -25.44
CA GLU A 944 -9.22 40.88 -26.84
C GLU A 944 -10.49 40.56 -27.62
N TYR A 945 -10.81 41.43 -28.59
CA TYR A 945 -11.86 41.18 -29.55
C TYR A 945 -11.34 40.31 -30.70
N GLN A 946 -11.63 39.01 -30.64
CA GLN A 946 -11.40 38.09 -31.76
C GLN A 946 -12.57 38.22 -32.75
N GLU A 947 -12.28 38.64 -33.99
CA GLU A 947 -13.30 38.69 -35.06
C GLU A 947 -13.84 37.29 -35.36
N LYS A 948 -15.18 37.15 -35.36
CA LYS A 948 -15.85 35.92 -35.81
C LYS A 948 -15.82 35.84 -37.34
N ASN A 949 -14.92 35.02 -37.86
CA ASN A 949 -15.03 34.38 -39.17
C ASN A 949 -15.51 32.94 -38.99
#